data_AF-R7SGP1-F1
#
_entry.id   AF-R7SGP1-F1
#
_cell.length_a   1.000
_cell.length_b   1.000
_cell.length_c   1.000
_cell.angle_alpha   90.00
_cell.angle_beta   90.00
_cell.angle_gamma   90.00
#
_symmetry.space_group_name_H-M   'P 1'
#
loop_
_entity.id
_entity.type
_entity.pdbx_description
1 polymer ?
#
loop_
_entity_poly.entity_id
_entity_poly.type
_entity_poly.pdbx_seq_one_letter_code
_entity_poly.pdbx_strand_id
1 'polypeptide(L)'
;MRVTGALLGLAALIGCASAIGQMNCTSFLSGASTFPIVANGTAAPIYISSEDWLGVQRAATDFAEDIERVTGVKPAFNNVTAASVSSAIPAGTQPIIVGTLGMSPLIDQIVNNTGLDVSSVENQWEAFITRVVENPLPGVSSAYVMIGADKRGSIYAMYDHSEQFGVSPWYWWADVPTTQHAELFVSQTGCYHGSPTVKYRGIFLNDEQPALENWAMHYFSNGTGAYYTGSPFNSDFYRTLFELILRIKGNYLWPAMWASAFGVDDPLNQYYADMYGVVMGTSHEEPIMRSLPVEWDLFGTGPYDYVANKQNVYDFWVAGAKRGAPYENIYTMGMRGLGDLPLGDTINIPLLEGIVSDQRQILSDYVNNNVTAIPQMWCLYQEVIGYYEDGMTVPDDVTLLWADDTWGNNERYPLYNETSRAGGAGIYYHYDLVGPPRDYKWITSSQMEKTYNQMSLAVERNATRIWILNVGDLKGYEMPIEYFINLGWDSTIWNQDNIYSFVTSWATREFGLDDDDREAVASIIHNLTRYNSRVKPELVNSTTYSLTNYREAETMLNNWETVLNESTRIYNSLSTEKQPAYFELVHHPVMASSTVNMMWIYAGMNNLLASQARVGANGYFTKVQELFQKDYDIEEMYHTILDGTIMDQPNVMYYYWQQPMQDTMPMVTWVQQRKANIAGVMRITPEESSGAWPGDNENDCAQGYSCPNPTVYLDPYLPFGSKYVDVGLGGSENFTFTVTSNVSWITVSPSGGSVSLSNPEQRVYVSVNDWSQVSGNQSALVNFTTTGPDATDTTLQNFTNTLTVPVTFVANHTQPASNFTGFVEGDGVISVGAAHTSSNTSAAGITWTELPGYGRTLSGVTPMPRTADNNTNFTAGAGPSARYDFYNFNTIGQEGNITITAYLGLILNTNGNDRPTAFALQVDDGEPQTEYYVPSASPGTQPPEWDNWVAQNTITTQTNFTAWPGAHTLTAIILLEKNHLLMQIFTDTGGLLPSYLGPPESIRV
;
A
#
# COMPACT_ATOMS: atom_id res chain seq x y z
N MET A 1 45.86 -10.72 -18.41
CA MET A 1 47.08 -10.03 -17.93
C MET A 1 46.74 -8.55 -17.83
N ARG A 2 47.03 -7.90 -16.68
CA ARG A 2 46.59 -6.56 -16.19
C ARG A 2 45.15 -6.60 -15.66
N VAL A 3 44.83 -6.65 -14.36
CA VAL A 3 45.32 -5.99 -13.12
C VAL A 3 45.15 -4.47 -13.14
N THR A 4 44.02 -4.04 -12.58
CA THR A 4 43.72 -2.77 -11.87
C THR A 4 42.39 -3.06 -11.16
N GLY A 5 42.22 -3.08 -9.85
CA GLY A 5 42.90 -2.39 -8.75
C GLY A 5 41.76 -1.92 -7.83
N ALA A 6 41.21 -2.85 -7.05
CA ALA A 6 40.13 -2.57 -6.11
C ALA A 6 40.69 -1.72 -4.94
N LEU A 7 40.38 -0.43 -4.93
CA LEU A 7 40.46 0.40 -3.74
C LEU A 7 39.20 0.15 -2.93
N LEU A 8 39.27 -0.86 -2.04
CA LEU A 8 38.39 -0.96 -0.88
C LEU A 8 38.74 0.20 0.05
N GLY A 9 37.98 1.29 -0.05
CA GLY A 9 37.90 2.27 1.01
C GLY A 9 37.15 1.63 2.19
N LEU A 10 37.87 1.35 3.28
CA LEU A 10 37.24 1.20 4.59
C LEU A 10 36.57 2.55 4.89
N ALA A 11 35.27 2.66 4.61
CA ALA A 11 34.45 3.68 5.23
C ALA A 11 34.38 3.32 6.72
N ALA A 12 35.11 4.09 7.54
CA ALA A 12 34.75 4.18 8.94
C ALA A 12 33.27 4.57 8.99
N LEU A 13 32.48 3.87 9.80
CA LEU A 13 31.12 4.25 10.18
C LEU A 13 31.15 5.69 10.72
N ILE A 14 31.00 6.67 9.83
CA ILE A 14 30.71 8.05 10.20
C ILE A 14 29.27 7.99 10.67
N GLY A 15 29.05 8.19 11.97
CA GLY A 15 27.71 8.37 12.51
C GLY A 15 27.08 9.58 11.84
N CYS A 16 26.23 9.33 10.85
CA CYS A 16 25.34 10.29 10.22
C CYS A 16 23.90 9.91 10.58
N ALA A 17 22.99 10.88 10.64
CA ALA A 17 21.57 10.56 10.77
C ALA A 17 21.03 9.92 9.49
N SER A 18 19.94 9.17 9.62
CA SER A 18 19.31 8.41 8.53
C SER A 18 18.12 9.14 7.93
N ALA A 19 18.33 10.36 7.42
CA ALA A 19 17.28 11.04 6.68
C ALA A 19 17.03 10.37 5.32
N ILE A 20 15.80 10.46 4.82
CA ILE A 20 15.35 9.69 3.66
C ILE A 20 15.19 10.60 2.45
N GLY A 21 15.61 10.15 1.26
CA GLY A 21 15.36 10.88 0.00
C GLY A 21 16.19 12.15 -0.19
N GLN A 22 17.19 12.43 0.65
CA GLN A 22 18.02 13.63 0.55
C GLN A 22 19.53 13.34 0.62
N MET A 23 20.33 14.27 0.10
CA MET A 23 21.79 14.17 0.13
C MET A 23 22.31 14.35 1.55
N ASN A 24 23.06 13.37 2.05
CA ASN A 24 23.68 13.47 3.36
C ASN A 24 24.79 14.53 3.37
N CYS A 25 24.65 15.51 4.27
CA CYS A 25 25.56 16.64 4.44
C CYS A 25 25.85 16.94 5.92
N THR A 26 25.32 16.15 6.87
CA THR A 26 25.55 16.33 8.31
C THR A 26 26.48 15.26 8.89
N SER A 27 27.02 15.50 10.08
CA SER A 27 27.81 14.52 10.82
C SER A 27 27.74 14.78 12.32
N PHE A 28 27.86 13.72 13.10
CA PHE A 28 28.02 13.80 14.56
C PHE A 28 29.50 13.87 14.99
N LEU A 29 30.43 13.94 14.03
CA LEU A 29 31.87 13.98 14.29
C LEU A 29 32.51 15.21 13.63
N SER A 30 33.45 15.82 14.35
CA SER A 30 34.27 16.89 13.79
C SER A 30 35.18 16.37 12.66
N GLY A 31 35.40 17.20 11.64
CA GLY A 31 36.25 16.87 10.50
C GLY A 31 36.91 18.12 9.91
N ALA A 32 37.97 17.93 9.11
CA ALA A 32 38.70 19.03 8.48
C ALA A 32 37.85 19.86 7.50
N SER A 33 36.78 19.26 6.98
CA SER A 33 35.85 19.85 6.01
C SER A 33 34.45 20.04 6.58
N THR A 34 34.30 20.15 7.90
CA THR A 34 33.00 20.38 8.56
C THR A 34 32.93 21.74 9.25
N PHE A 35 31.70 22.21 9.48
CA PHE A 35 31.35 23.41 10.23
C PHE A 35 30.57 23.01 11.49
N PRO A 36 30.91 23.53 12.68
CA PRO A 36 30.22 23.19 13.92
C PRO A 36 28.88 23.92 14.02
N ILE A 37 27.79 23.15 14.11
CA ILE A 37 26.46 23.63 14.50
C ILE A 37 26.36 23.64 16.02
N VAL A 38 26.75 22.54 16.67
CA VAL A 38 26.97 22.46 18.12
C VAL A 38 28.28 21.71 18.35
N ALA A 39 29.20 22.32 19.09
CA ALA A 39 30.44 21.67 19.49
C ALA A 39 30.88 22.14 20.88
N ASN A 40 31.40 21.22 21.69
CA ASN A 40 31.85 21.50 23.06
C ASN A 40 30.81 22.28 23.91
N GLY A 41 29.53 21.92 23.78
CA GLY A 41 28.43 22.55 24.52
C GLY A 41 28.10 23.98 24.10
N THR A 42 28.60 24.44 22.95
CA THR A 42 28.32 25.76 22.37
C THR A 42 27.64 25.61 21.01
N ALA A 43 26.50 26.27 20.84
CA ALA A 43 25.76 26.30 19.58
C ALA A 43 26.11 27.54 18.73
N ALA A 44 26.17 27.35 17.41
CA ALA A 44 26.23 28.44 16.44
C ALA A 44 24.91 29.25 16.51
N PRO A 45 24.96 30.58 16.67
CA PRO A 45 23.74 31.38 16.69
C PRO A 45 23.06 31.39 15.32
N ILE A 46 21.74 31.37 15.31
CA ILE A 46 20.91 31.43 14.11
C ILE A 46 20.47 32.89 13.90
N TYR A 47 20.77 33.41 12.72
CA TYR A 47 20.44 34.77 12.33
C TYR A 47 19.62 34.81 11.05
N ILE A 48 18.62 35.69 11.05
CA ILE A 48 17.68 35.90 9.95
C ILE A 48 17.36 37.40 9.84
N SER A 49 16.92 37.85 8.65
CA SER A 49 16.35 39.19 8.49
C SER A 49 14.95 39.28 9.10
N SER A 50 14.61 40.38 9.75
CA SER A 50 13.20 40.67 10.14
C SER A 50 12.28 40.93 8.95
N GLU A 51 12.86 41.16 7.77
CA GLU A 51 12.13 41.38 6.51
C GLU A 51 11.88 40.07 5.73
N ASP A 52 12.36 38.92 6.20
CA ASP A 52 12.02 37.63 5.59
C ASP A 52 10.59 37.20 5.95
N TRP A 53 10.07 36.18 5.27
CA TRP A 53 8.73 35.65 5.49
C TRP A 53 8.51 35.17 6.93
N LEU A 54 7.31 35.42 7.47
CA LEU A 54 6.93 34.96 8.81
C LEU A 54 7.03 33.43 8.94
N GLY A 55 6.65 32.66 7.91
CA GLY A 55 6.81 31.20 7.89
C GLY A 55 8.26 30.74 8.00
N VAL A 56 9.20 31.48 7.39
CA VAL A 56 10.64 31.20 7.51
C VAL A 56 11.13 31.53 8.91
N GLN A 57 10.70 32.64 9.51
CA GLN A 57 11.03 32.97 10.89
C GLN A 57 10.48 31.93 11.89
N ARG A 58 9.26 31.44 11.64
CA ARG A 58 8.65 30.35 12.42
C ARG A 58 9.48 29.07 12.28
N ALA A 59 9.85 28.66 11.06
CA ALA A 59 10.69 27.47 10.85
C ALA A 59 12.11 27.58 11.41
N ALA A 60 12.68 28.80 11.48
CA ALA A 60 13.93 29.02 12.19
C ALA A 60 13.80 28.81 13.71
N THR A 61 12.61 29.04 14.27
CA THR A 61 12.32 28.73 15.69
C THR A 61 12.28 27.22 15.90
N ASP A 62 11.53 26.48 15.07
CA ASP A 62 11.51 25.02 15.08
C ASP A 62 12.92 24.44 14.92
N PHE A 63 13.71 24.96 13.99
CA PHE A 63 15.09 24.51 13.76
C PHE A 63 15.98 24.69 15.00
N ALA A 64 15.85 25.83 15.71
CA ALA A 64 16.55 26.05 16.97
C ALA A 64 16.10 25.09 18.07
N GLU A 65 14.80 24.78 18.14
CA GLU A 65 14.25 23.80 19.07
C GLU A 65 14.65 22.37 18.72
N ASP A 66 14.74 22.02 17.44
CA ASP A 66 15.18 20.71 16.95
C ASP A 66 16.65 20.46 17.34
N ILE A 67 17.51 21.47 17.17
CA ILE A 67 18.90 21.41 17.67
C ILE A 67 18.93 21.22 19.19
N GLU A 68 18.05 21.91 19.94
CA GLU A 68 17.93 21.73 21.39
C GLU A 68 17.44 20.32 21.76
N ARG A 69 16.44 19.78 21.05
CA ARG A 69 15.91 18.41 21.26
C ARG A 69 16.99 17.35 21.07
N VAL A 70 17.86 17.53 20.08
CA VAL A 70 18.95 16.57 19.78
C VAL A 70 20.14 16.74 20.72
N THR A 71 20.52 17.97 21.07
CA THR A 71 21.81 18.26 21.73
C THR A 71 21.72 18.70 23.19
N GLY A 72 20.53 19.09 23.65
CA GLY A 72 20.31 19.77 24.92
C GLY A 72 20.83 21.22 24.95
N VAL A 73 21.33 21.76 23.83
CA VAL A 73 21.86 23.13 23.74
C VAL A 73 21.02 23.95 22.77
N LYS A 74 20.32 24.96 23.26
CA LYS A 74 19.53 25.87 22.42
C LYS A 74 20.41 26.92 21.73
N PRO A 75 20.44 26.99 20.39
CA PRO A 75 21.05 28.10 19.67
C PRO A 75 20.40 29.43 20.02
N ALA A 76 21.19 30.50 20.11
CA ALA A 76 20.62 31.85 20.17
C ALA A 76 20.01 32.20 18.82
N PHE A 77 18.72 32.55 18.80
CA PHE A 77 17.98 32.97 17.61
C PHE A 77 17.67 34.47 17.68
N ASN A 78 18.10 35.25 16.67
CA ASN A 78 17.87 36.70 16.63
C ASN A 78 17.67 37.21 15.20
N ASN A 79 16.78 38.19 15.03
CA ASN A 79 16.76 38.99 13.81
C ASN A 79 17.94 39.97 13.82
N VAL A 80 18.66 40.06 12.69
CA VAL A 80 19.80 40.95 12.54
C VAL A 80 19.77 41.65 11.18
N THR A 81 20.52 42.74 11.09
CA THR A 81 20.88 43.37 9.82
C THR A 81 22.34 43.08 9.50
N ALA A 82 22.75 43.28 8.24
CA ALA A 82 24.15 43.15 7.87
C ALA A 82 25.09 44.11 8.64
N ALA A 83 24.57 45.24 9.12
CA ALA A 83 25.35 46.18 9.94
C ALA A 83 25.49 45.73 11.40
N SER A 84 24.54 44.96 11.92
CA SER A 84 24.50 44.54 13.34
C SER A 84 25.00 43.11 13.57
N VAL A 85 25.06 42.28 12.52
CA VAL A 85 25.40 40.84 12.63
C VAL A 85 26.76 40.63 13.32
N SER A 86 27.80 41.38 12.96
CA SER A 86 29.13 41.21 13.53
C SER A 86 29.19 41.49 15.03
N SER A 87 28.34 42.40 15.52
CA SER A 87 28.23 42.71 16.95
C SER A 87 27.34 41.74 17.72
N ALA A 88 26.48 40.99 17.02
CA ALA A 88 25.58 40.02 17.63
C ALA A 88 26.27 38.66 17.88
N ILE A 89 27.30 38.33 17.09
CA ILE A 89 28.04 37.06 17.18
C ILE A 89 28.74 36.93 18.55
N PRO A 90 28.42 35.91 19.36
CA PRO A 90 29.17 35.60 20.57
C PRO A 90 30.66 35.34 20.27
N ALA A 91 31.53 35.74 21.19
CA ALA A 91 32.97 35.57 21.00
C ALA A 91 33.33 34.09 20.83
N GLY A 92 34.04 33.76 19.75
CA GLY A 92 34.52 32.40 19.46
C GLY A 92 33.52 31.51 18.72
N THR A 93 32.38 32.03 18.27
CA THR A 93 31.42 31.29 17.45
C THR A 93 31.34 31.83 16.01
N GLN A 94 30.76 31.04 15.12
CA GLN A 94 30.42 31.42 13.75
C GLN A 94 28.90 31.22 13.58
N PRO A 95 28.19 32.14 12.89
CA PRO A 95 26.75 32.08 12.81
C PRO A 95 26.26 31.13 11.71
N ILE A 96 25.02 30.67 11.88
CA ILE A 96 24.15 30.17 10.81
C ILE A 96 23.32 31.36 10.33
N ILE A 97 23.33 31.64 9.03
CA ILE A 97 22.55 32.72 8.44
C ILE A 97 21.53 32.11 7.49
N VAL A 98 20.24 32.32 7.79
CA VAL A 98 19.12 31.80 7.02
C VAL A 98 18.44 32.94 6.27
N GLY A 99 18.02 32.69 5.04
CA GLY A 99 17.00 33.52 4.42
C GLY A 99 16.66 33.15 2.98
N THR A 100 15.66 33.87 2.47
CA THR A 100 15.11 33.68 1.14
C THR A 100 15.75 34.64 0.14
N LEU A 101 16.19 34.14 -1.01
CA LEU A 101 16.79 34.95 -2.07
C LEU A 101 15.80 36.01 -2.59
N GLY A 102 16.24 37.28 -2.68
CA GLY A 102 15.41 38.40 -3.15
C GLY A 102 14.35 38.90 -2.15
N MET A 103 14.16 38.23 -1.02
CA MET A 103 13.32 38.69 0.10
C MET A 103 14.16 39.12 1.30
N SER A 104 15.25 38.41 1.60
CA SER A 104 16.13 38.70 2.73
C SER A 104 17.26 39.63 2.32
N PRO A 105 17.29 40.90 2.79
CA PRO A 105 18.39 41.82 2.52
C PRO A 105 19.73 41.32 3.05
N LEU A 106 19.71 40.41 4.04
CA LEU A 106 20.90 39.78 4.59
C LEU A 106 21.53 38.81 3.58
N ILE A 107 20.72 37.95 2.95
CA ILE A 107 21.17 37.03 1.90
C ILE A 107 21.62 37.79 0.65
N ASP A 108 20.86 38.79 0.21
CA ASP A 108 21.21 39.58 -0.97
C ASP A 108 22.56 40.29 -0.81
N GLN A 109 22.87 40.77 0.40
CA GLN A 109 24.17 41.36 0.70
C GLN A 109 25.30 40.32 0.73
N ILE A 110 25.06 39.11 1.24
CA ILE A 110 26.04 38.03 1.21
C ILE A 110 26.38 37.67 -0.24
N VAL A 111 25.36 37.48 -1.09
CA VAL A 111 25.54 37.15 -2.51
C VAL A 111 26.33 38.26 -3.22
N ASN A 112 25.95 39.52 -3.02
CA ASN A 112 26.63 40.66 -3.64
C ASN A 112 28.07 40.84 -3.15
N ASN A 113 28.34 40.63 -1.86
CA ASN A 113 29.66 40.83 -1.27
C ASN A 113 30.65 39.73 -1.66
N THR A 114 30.16 38.49 -1.77
CA THR A 114 31.02 37.32 -1.99
C THR A 114 31.08 36.87 -3.45
N GLY A 115 30.13 37.30 -4.28
CA GLY A 115 29.95 36.77 -5.64
C GLY A 115 29.50 35.31 -5.63
N LEU A 116 28.77 34.90 -4.59
CA LEU A 116 28.27 33.52 -4.45
C LEU A 116 27.36 33.16 -5.62
N ASP A 117 27.65 32.03 -6.28
CA ASP A 117 26.78 31.48 -7.31
C ASP A 117 25.52 30.90 -6.68
N VAL A 118 24.38 31.49 -7.04
CA VAL A 118 23.03 31.11 -6.63
C VAL A 118 22.17 30.64 -7.82
N SER A 119 22.78 30.40 -8.98
CA SER A 119 22.05 30.06 -10.20
C SER A 119 21.22 28.78 -10.11
N SER A 120 21.58 27.87 -9.19
CA SER A 120 20.82 26.64 -8.92
C SER A 120 19.52 26.86 -8.15
N VAL A 121 19.30 28.03 -7.55
CA VAL A 121 18.09 28.38 -6.80
C VAL A 121 17.39 29.62 -7.34
N GLU A 122 18.08 30.48 -8.09
CA GLU A 122 17.49 31.68 -8.67
C GLU A 122 16.33 31.32 -9.62
N ASN A 123 15.15 31.88 -9.35
CA ASN A 123 13.90 31.64 -10.07
C ASN A 123 13.46 30.16 -10.13
N GLN A 124 13.95 29.31 -9.22
CA GLN A 124 13.50 27.93 -9.09
C GLN A 124 12.34 27.82 -8.11
N TRP A 125 11.50 26.80 -8.27
CA TRP A 125 10.42 26.49 -7.33
C TRP A 125 10.97 25.64 -6.18
N GLU A 126 10.85 26.12 -4.95
CA GLU A 126 11.14 25.38 -3.69
C GLU A 126 12.56 24.83 -3.53
N ALA A 127 13.49 25.22 -4.40
CA ALA A 127 14.87 24.79 -4.34
C ALA A 127 15.61 25.49 -3.19
N PHE A 128 16.69 24.87 -2.72
CA PHE A 128 17.59 25.51 -1.75
C PHE A 128 19.04 25.07 -1.94
N ILE A 129 19.94 25.91 -1.45
CA ILE A 129 21.35 25.58 -1.28
C ILE A 129 21.82 26.06 0.08
N THR A 130 22.68 25.27 0.71
CA THR A 130 23.38 25.66 1.93
C THR A 130 24.86 25.45 1.73
N ARG A 131 25.70 26.24 2.42
CA ARG A 131 27.16 26.08 2.38
C ARG A 131 27.85 26.98 3.38
N VAL A 132 29.11 26.67 3.69
CA VAL A 132 29.99 27.60 4.38
C VAL A 132 30.46 28.67 3.40
N VAL A 133 30.34 29.93 3.81
CA VAL A 133 30.76 31.11 3.05
C VAL A 133 31.80 31.88 3.86
N GLU A 134 32.95 32.12 3.25
CA GLU A 134 34.04 32.91 3.83
C GLU A 134 33.80 34.41 3.60
N ASN A 135 34.08 35.20 4.64
CA ASN A 135 33.88 36.66 4.68
C ASN A 135 32.49 37.10 4.16
N PRO A 136 31.38 36.47 4.62
CA PRO A 136 30.05 36.67 4.03
C PRO A 136 29.57 38.12 4.17
N LEU A 137 29.90 38.77 5.29
CA LEU A 137 29.57 40.15 5.60
C LEU A 137 30.74 40.83 6.33
N PRO A 138 30.86 42.16 6.30
CA PRO A 138 31.90 42.87 7.05
C PRO A 138 31.93 42.49 8.53
N GLY A 139 33.10 42.04 9.01
CA GLY A 139 33.29 41.63 10.40
C GLY A 139 32.85 40.20 10.73
N VAL A 140 32.34 39.43 9.77
CA VAL A 140 32.05 38.00 9.90
C VAL A 140 33.10 37.23 9.10
N SER A 141 33.91 36.39 9.76
CA SER A 141 35.00 35.66 9.08
C SER A 141 34.49 34.49 8.24
N SER A 142 33.50 33.75 8.75
CA SER A 142 32.85 32.63 8.06
C SER A 142 31.46 32.43 8.64
N ALA A 143 30.52 31.93 7.85
CA ALA A 143 29.17 31.56 8.29
C ALA A 143 28.66 30.37 7.49
N TYR A 144 27.79 29.55 8.10
CA TYR A 144 26.98 28.60 7.36
C TYR A 144 25.72 29.30 6.86
N VAL A 145 25.60 29.44 5.54
CA VAL A 145 24.53 30.21 4.91
C VAL A 145 23.52 29.24 4.30
N MET A 146 22.24 29.40 4.65
CA MET A 146 21.11 28.64 4.09
C MET A 146 20.26 29.58 3.23
N ILE A 147 20.17 29.27 1.93
CA ILE A 147 19.50 30.11 0.92
C ILE A 147 18.37 29.31 0.27
N GLY A 148 17.14 29.73 0.49
CA GLY A 148 15.98 29.23 -0.26
C GLY A 148 15.69 30.07 -1.50
N ALA A 149 15.20 29.43 -2.56
CA ALA A 149 14.69 30.09 -3.76
C ALA A 149 13.43 30.92 -3.47
N ASP A 150 12.58 30.42 -2.56
CA ASP A 150 11.34 31.03 -2.12
C ASP A 150 11.06 30.69 -0.64
N LYS A 151 9.88 31.09 -0.13
CA LYS A 151 9.44 30.84 1.26
C LYS A 151 9.63 29.37 1.65
N ARG A 152 9.17 28.44 0.82
CA ARG A 152 9.19 27.01 1.09
C ARG A 152 10.58 26.41 0.92
N GLY A 153 11.36 26.84 -0.06
CA GLY A 153 12.77 26.44 -0.20
C GLY A 153 13.59 26.76 1.06
N SER A 154 13.39 27.94 1.66
CA SER A 154 14.05 28.31 2.92
C SER A 154 13.61 27.44 4.09
N ILE A 155 12.32 27.09 4.16
CA ILE A 155 11.77 26.18 5.19
C ILE A 155 12.32 24.76 5.01
N TYR A 156 12.34 24.24 3.78
CA TYR A 156 12.84 22.90 3.49
C TYR A 156 14.32 22.76 3.77
N ALA A 157 15.13 23.81 3.52
CA ALA A 157 16.53 23.82 3.92
C ALA A 157 16.67 23.53 5.43
N MET A 158 15.91 24.22 6.28
CA MET A 158 15.98 24.01 7.73
C MET A 158 15.46 22.63 8.14
N TYR A 159 14.34 22.17 7.60
CA TYR A 159 13.80 20.86 7.95
C TYR A 159 14.60 19.68 7.41
N ASP A 160 15.29 19.84 6.28
CA ASP A 160 16.25 18.86 5.76
C ASP A 160 17.36 18.66 6.79
N HIS A 161 17.86 19.75 7.37
CA HIS A 161 18.86 19.68 8.43
C HIS A 161 18.29 19.13 9.74
N SER A 162 17.07 19.51 10.16
CA SER A 162 16.41 18.95 11.34
C SER A 162 16.32 17.43 11.26
N GLU A 163 15.88 16.90 10.11
CA GLU A 163 15.80 15.45 9.89
C GLU A 163 17.20 14.82 9.89
N GLN A 164 18.17 15.43 9.21
CA GLN A 164 19.56 14.97 9.22
C GLN A 164 20.30 15.16 10.55
N PHE A 165 19.74 15.89 11.51
CA PHE A 165 20.23 15.92 12.89
C PHE A 165 19.53 14.86 13.76
N GLY A 166 18.46 14.26 13.25
CA GLY A 166 17.77 13.12 13.84
C GLY A 166 16.46 13.49 14.54
N VAL A 167 15.75 14.50 14.03
CA VAL A 167 14.33 14.77 14.35
C VAL A 167 13.46 14.21 13.22
N SER A 168 12.75 13.12 13.49
CA SER A 168 11.79 12.54 12.53
C SER A 168 10.66 13.53 12.19
N PRO A 169 10.14 13.56 10.95
CA PRO A 169 8.88 14.25 10.65
C PRO A 169 7.72 13.81 11.55
N TRP A 170 7.77 12.57 12.04
CA TRP A 170 6.74 11.93 12.84
C TRP A 170 6.97 12.04 14.35
N TYR A 171 7.90 12.90 14.81
CA TYR A 171 8.26 12.99 16.23
C TYR A 171 7.08 13.28 17.16
N TRP A 172 6.06 13.97 16.66
CA TRP A 172 4.85 14.30 17.38
C TRP A 172 3.63 13.48 16.91
N TRP A 173 3.50 13.22 15.61
CA TRP A 173 2.33 12.55 15.04
C TRP A 173 2.30 11.02 15.25
N ALA A 174 3.45 10.41 15.53
CA ALA A 174 3.58 8.99 15.86
C ALA A 174 4.65 8.76 16.94
N ASP A 175 4.80 9.72 17.85
CA ASP A 175 5.63 9.64 19.05
C ASP A 175 7.09 9.18 18.84
N VAL A 176 7.65 9.44 17.65
CA VAL A 176 9.01 9.01 17.33
C VAL A 176 10.02 9.78 18.18
N PRO A 177 10.81 9.11 19.04
CA PRO A 177 11.74 9.80 19.91
C PRO A 177 12.88 10.44 19.12
N THR A 178 13.21 11.68 19.45
CA THR A 178 14.35 12.38 18.85
C THR A 178 15.67 11.75 19.28
N THR A 179 16.57 11.52 18.32
CA THR A 179 17.92 11.00 18.62
C THR A 179 18.73 11.98 19.48
N GLN A 180 19.70 11.46 20.25
CA GLN A 180 20.49 12.28 21.19
C GLN A 180 21.96 12.31 20.79
N HIS A 181 22.48 13.51 20.48
CA HIS A 181 23.86 13.73 20.07
C HIS A 181 24.44 15.00 20.69
N ALA A 182 25.60 14.91 21.34
CA ALA A 182 26.19 16.07 22.01
C ALA A 182 26.77 17.12 21.05
N GLU A 183 27.10 16.73 19.82
CA GLU A 183 27.71 17.60 18.81
C GLU A 183 27.08 17.37 17.44
N LEU A 184 26.95 18.46 16.69
CA LEU A 184 26.38 18.49 15.35
C LEU A 184 27.31 19.27 14.43
N PHE A 185 27.58 18.72 13.25
CA PHE A 185 28.40 19.33 12.22
C PHE A 185 27.72 19.22 10.85
N VAL A 186 28.05 20.14 9.96
CA VAL A 186 27.64 20.13 8.55
C VAL A 186 28.85 20.17 7.63
N SER A 187 28.76 19.59 6.44
CA SER A 187 29.79 19.71 5.41
C SER A 187 30.00 21.18 5.02
N GLN A 188 31.25 21.58 4.74
CA GLN A 188 31.54 22.91 4.18
C GLN A 188 30.84 23.16 2.83
N THR A 189 30.61 22.11 2.05
CA THR A 189 29.83 22.19 0.80
C THR A 189 28.34 22.32 1.02
N GLY A 190 27.86 22.07 2.25
CA GLY A 190 26.46 22.05 2.65
C GLY A 190 25.60 21.03 1.90
N CYS A 191 24.30 21.29 1.95
CA CYS A 191 23.21 20.50 1.40
C CYS A 191 22.57 21.27 0.26
N TYR A 192 21.89 20.56 -0.62
CA TYR A 192 21.25 21.15 -1.79
C TYR A 192 20.09 20.28 -2.23
N HIS A 193 19.02 20.93 -2.68
CA HIS A 193 17.96 20.29 -3.43
C HIS A 193 17.47 21.23 -4.54
N GLY A 194 17.24 20.66 -5.73
CA GLY A 194 16.68 21.38 -6.87
C GLY A 194 15.16 21.59 -6.73
N SER A 195 14.50 21.96 -7.83
CA SER A 195 13.03 21.96 -7.84
C SER A 195 12.50 20.53 -7.69
N PRO A 196 11.46 20.32 -6.86
CA PRO A 196 10.83 19.01 -6.71
C PRO A 196 10.28 18.48 -8.03
N THR A 197 10.23 17.15 -8.18
CA THR A 197 9.65 16.51 -9.37
C THR A 197 8.21 16.96 -9.59
N VAL A 198 7.42 16.96 -8.52
CA VAL A 198 6.00 17.33 -8.53
C VAL A 198 5.82 18.69 -7.88
N LYS A 199 5.12 19.62 -8.54
CA LYS A 199 5.03 21.02 -8.08
C LYS A 199 4.18 21.18 -6.81
N TYR A 200 2.99 20.58 -6.78
CA TYR A 200 2.10 20.58 -5.61
C TYR A 200 1.96 19.16 -5.09
N ARG A 201 2.33 18.91 -3.84
CA ARG A 201 2.43 17.59 -3.21
C ARG A 201 1.67 17.63 -1.90
N GLY A 202 0.62 16.85 -1.77
CA GLY A 202 -0.30 17.00 -0.65
C GLY A 202 -1.07 15.76 -0.27
N ILE A 203 -1.83 15.95 0.80
CA ILE A 203 -2.76 14.98 1.37
C ILE A 203 -4.17 15.58 1.41
N PHE A 204 -5.17 14.71 1.41
CA PHE A 204 -6.57 15.02 1.62
C PHE A 204 -7.05 14.27 2.86
N LEU A 205 -7.42 15.03 3.90
CA LEU A 205 -8.15 14.48 5.03
C LEU A 205 -9.59 14.26 4.60
N ASN A 206 -9.99 13.01 4.52
CA ASN A 206 -11.32 12.59 4.10
C ASN A 206 -11.74 11.40 4.95
N ASP A 207 -13.00 11.01 4.85
CA ASP A 207 -13.51 9.81 5.53
C ASP A 207 -13.28 9.89 7.06
N GLU A 208 -13.18 11.12 7.59
CA GLU A 208 -12.56 11.45 8.88
C GLU A 208 -13.39 11.09 10.12
N GLN A 209 -14.52 10.41 9.91
CA GLN A 209 -15.46 10.01 10.95
C GLN A 209 -15.58 8.49 11.03
N PRO A 210 -15.47 7.90 12.25
CA PRO A 210 -15.41 8.58 13.54
C PRO A 210 -13.99 8.95 14.02
N ALA A 211 -12.95 8.36 13.43
CA ALA A 211 -11.62 8.28 14.02
C ALA A 211 -10.92 9.64 14.19
N LEU A 212 -10.55 10.31 13.10
CA LEU A 212 -9.81 11.57 13.16
C LEU A 212 -10.63 12.69 13.82
N GLU A 213 -11.95 12.72 13.61
CA GLU A 213 -12.82 13.67 14.29
C GLU A 213 -12.77 13.48 15.81
N ASN A 214 -12.98 12.27 16.33
CA ASN A 214 -12.95 12.01 17.77
C ASN A 214 -11.57 12.28 18.36
N TRP A 215 -10.51 11.90 17.65
CA TRP A 215 -9.14 12.18 18.04
C TRP A 215 -8.88 13.69 18.14
N ALA A 216 -9.24 14.46 17.10
CA ALA A 216 -9.04 15.90 17.10
C ALA A 216 -9.91 16.59 18.16
N MET A 217 -11.11 16.06 18.40
CA MET A 217 -12.00 16.52 19.47
C MET A 217 -11.36 16.38 20.85
N HIS A 218 -10.63 15.27 21.08
CA HIS A 218 -9.88 15.06 22.32
C HIS A 218 -8.70 16.04 22.46
N TYR A 219 -7.83 16.12 21.45
CA TYR A 219 -6.54 16.79 21.56
C TYR A 219 -6.56 18.31 21.32
N PHE A 220 -7.39 18.80 20.41
CA PHE A 220 -7.32 20.19 19.93
C PHE A 220 -8.48 21.07 20.36
N SER A 221 -9.59 20.46 20.76
CA SER A 221 -10.80 21.21 21.08
C SER A 221 -11.42 20.84 22.43
N ASN A 222 -10.83 19.88 23.16
CA ASN A 222 -11.24 19.48 24.51
C ASN A 222 -12.75 19.16 24.59
N GLY A 223 -13.24 18.36 23.64
CA GLY A 223 -14.64 17.95 23.56
C GLY A 223 -15.59 19.03 23.03
N THR A 224 -15.07 20.13 22.46
CA THR A 224 -15.89 21.21 21.90
C THR A 224 -15.73 21.34 20.39
N GLY A 225 -16.75 21.83 19.71
CA GLY A 225 -16.74 22.00 18.26
C GLY A 225 -16.83 23.46 17.84
N ALA A 226 -16.49 23.74 16.58
CA ALA A 226 -16.75 25.01 15.94
C ALA A 226 -18.25 25.37 16.00
N TYR A 227 -18.55 26.67 16.08
CA TYR A 227 -19.91 27.15 16.39
C TYR A 227 -20.98 26.67 15.40
N TYR A 228 -20.66 26.62 14.10
CA TYR A 228 -21.63 26.30 13.05
C TYR A 228 -21.72 24.81 12.73
N THR A 229 -20.61 24.09 12.81
CA THR A 229 -20.45 22.73 12.27
C THR A 229 -20.30 21.68 13.37
N GLY A 230 -19.83 22.08 14.57
CA GLY A 230 -19.39 21.13 15.58
C GLY A 230 -18.00 20.55 15.33
N SER A 231 -17.35 20.93 14.23
CA SER A 231 -16.04 20.38 13.83
C SER A 231 -14.93 20.71 14.84
N PRO A 232 -14.02 19.77 15.15
CA PRO A 232 -12.88 20.01 16.03
C PRO A 232 -11.67 20.66 15.31
N PHE A 233 -11.69 20.75 13.98
CA PHE A 233 -10.52 21.14 13.18
C PHE A 233 -10.26 22.66 13.15
N ASN A 234 -9.77 23.17 14.27
CA ASN A 234 -9.38 24.57 14.46
C ASN A 234 -7.94 24.86 14.00
N SER A 235 -7.50 26.11 14.16
CA SER A 235 -6.16 26.51 13.73
C SER A 235 -5.00 25.86 14.49
N ASP A 236 -5.21 25.37 15.71
CA ASP A 236 -4.17 24.65 16.45
C ASP A 236 -3.98 23.23 15.89
N PHE A 237 -5.06 22.53 15.52
CA PHE A 237 -4.98 21.27 14.77
C PHE A 237 -4.23 21.47 13.46
N TYR A 238 -4.69 22.42 12.64
CA TYR A 238 -4.13 22.62 11.31
C TYR A 238 -2.68 23.12 11.34
N ARG A 239 -2.28 23.97 12.30
CA ARG A 239 -0.87 24.38 12.44
C ARG A 239 0.06 23.21 12.75
N THR A 240 -0.42 22.23 13.52
CA THR A 240 0.31 21.00 13.83
C THR A 240 0.43 20.10 12.59
N LEU A 241 -0.63 20.06 11.76
CA LEU A 241 -0.62 19.35 10.48
C LEU A 241 0.26 20.04 9.43
N PHE A 242 0.22 21.37 9.33
CA PHE A 242 1.04 22.14 8.40
C PHE A 242 2.53 21.94 8.67
N GLU A 243 2.91 21.81 9.95
CA GLU A 243 4.28 21.45 10.32
C GLU A 243 4.69 20.09 9.73
N LEU A 244 3.86 19.06 9.94
CA LEU A 244 4.10 17.72 9.38
C LEU A 244 4.23 17.75 7.87
N ILE A 245 3.27 18.36 7.17
CA ILE A 245 3.26 18.49 5.71
C ILE A 245 4.58 19.09 5.22
N LEU A 246 5.07 20.15 5.85
CA LEU A 246 6.34 20.77 5.46
C LEU A 246 7.57 19.92 5.84
N ARG A 247 7.53 19.19 6.97
CA ARG A 247 8.62 18.29 7.38
C ARG A 247 8.80 17.13 6.40
N ILE A 248 7.71 16.53 5.92
CA ILE A 248 7.73 15.50 4.86
C ILE A 248 7.89 16.07 3.45
N LYS A 249 8.17 17.38 3.32
CA LYS A 249 8.37 18.12 2.05
C LYS A 249 7.12 18.23 1.14
N GLY A 250 5.93 18.06 1.70
CA GLY A 250 4.67 18.45 1.08
C GLY A 250 4.44 19.97 1.13
N ASN A 251 3.48 20.45 0.35
CA ASN A 251 3.10 21.87 0.28
C ASN A 251 1.61 22.10 -0.01
N TYR A 252 0.79 21.04 -0.10
CA TYR A 252 -0.59 21.13 -0.54
C TYR A 252 -1.53 20.37 0.40
N LEU A 253 -2.73 20.88 0.64
CA LEU A 253 -3.72 20.24 1.52
C LEU A 253 -5.13 20.43 0.97
N TRP A 254 -5.90 19.34 0.97
CA TRP A 254 -7.36 19.38 1.02
C TRP A 254 -7.80 19.10 2.47
N PRO A 255 -8.51 20.05 3.12
CA PRO A 255 -8.88 19.91 4.52
C PRO A 255 -10.06 18.94 4.70
N ALA A 256 -10.28 18.52 5.95
CA ALA A 256 -11.46 17.76 6.34
C ALA A 256 -12.75 18.52 5.98
N MET A 257 -13.77 17.81 5.48
CA MET A 257 -14.91 18.42 4.80
C MET A 257 -16.26 17.72 5.00
N TRP A 258 -16.33 16.52 5.58
CA TRP A 258 -17.61 15.78 5.73
C TRP A 258 -18.62 16.51 6.59
N ALA A 259 -18.18 16.93 7.78
CA ALA A 259 -18.94 17.75 8.72
C ALA A 259 -18.20 19.05 9.06
N SER A 260 -17.25 19.45 8.21
CA SER A 260 -16.31 20.53 8.47
C SER A 260 -16.29 21.54 7.31
N ALA A 261 -15.93 22.77 7.62
CA ALA A 261 -15.77 23.84 6.65
C ALA A 261 -14.56 24.71 7.03
N PHE A 262 -13.39 24.38 6.49
CA PHE A 262 -12.08 24.93 6.87
C PHE A 262 -12.05 26.46 7.09
N GLY A 263 -12.62 27.24 6.17
CA GLY A 263 -12.65 28.71 6.25
C GLY A 263 -13.77 29.31 7.12
N VAL A 264 -14.60 28.46 7.73
CA VAL A 264 -15.75 28.83 8.58
C VAL A 264 -15.54 28.37 10.01
N ASP A 265 -14.96 27.18 10.20
CA ASP A 265 -14.74 26.58 11.52
C ASP A 265 -13.82 27.42 12.40
N ASP A 266 -12.73 27.94 11.81
CA ASP A 266 -11.85 28.93 12.40
C ASP A 266 -11.33 29.91 11.32
N PRO A 267 -11.60 31.23 11.40
CA PRO A 267 -11.14 32.19 10.41
C PRO A 267 -9.61 32.31 10.32
N LEU A 268 -8.86 31.80 11.30
CA LEU A 268 -7.39 31.79 11.27
C LEU A 268 -6.81 30.64 10.46
N ASN A 269 -7.59 29.62 10.12
CA ASN A 269 -7.15 28.45 9.35
C ASN A 269 -6.45 28.86 8.03
N GLN A 270 -7.10 29.69 7.22
CA GLN A 270 -6.54 30.14 5.93
C GLN A 270 -5.32 31.04 6.10
N TYR A 271 -5.32 31.90 7.13
CA TYR A 271 -4.17 32.75 7.44
C TYR A 271 -2.94 31.92 7.81
N TYR A 272 -3.11 30.92 8.68
CA TYR A 272 -1.99 30.09 9.09
C TYR A 272 -1.49 29.17 7.98
N ALA A 273 -2.35 28.67 7.10
CA ALA A 273 -1.94 27.93 5.92
C ALA A 273 -0.97 28.75 5.05
N ASP A 274 -1.37 29.97 4.65
CA ASP A 274 -0.53 30.87 3.85
C ASP A 274 0.76 31.28 4.58
N MET A 275 0.65 31.55 5.89
CA MET A 275 1.79 31.95 6.73
C MET A 275 2.84 30.84 6.79
N TYR A 276 2.42 29.58 7.01
CA TYR A 276 3.29 28.40 6.97
C TYR A 276 3.81 28.14 5.55
N GLY A 277 3.04 28.51 4.53
CA GLY A 277 3.33 28.22 3.14
C GLY A 277 2.69 26.92 2.65
N VAL A 278 1.64 26.43 3.29
CA VAL A 278 0.83 25.32 2.76
C VAL A 278 -0.23 25.90 1.84
N VAL A 279 -0.17 25.51 0.57
CA VAL A 279 -1.13 25.88 -0.46
C VAL A 279 -2.44 25.14 -0.18
N MET A 280 -3.54 25.88 -0.11
CA MET A 280 -4.84 25.26 0.13
C MET A 280 -5.53 24.92 -1.19
N GLY A 281 -6.14 23.73 -1.22
CA GLY A 281 -7.13 23.35 -2.20
C GLY A 281 -8.42 22.89 -1.53
N THR A 282 -9.33 22.42 -2.34
CA THR A 282 -10.56 21.73 -1.93
C THR A 282 -10.74 20.52 -2.84
N SER A 283 -11.52 19.53 -2.41
CA SER A 283 -11.80 18.35 -3.23
C SER A 283 -12.50 18.75 -4.54
N HIS A 284 -12.60 17.82 -5.48
CA HIS A 284 -13.07 18.09 -6.83
C HIS A 284 -14.52 18.57 -6.94
N GLU A 285 -15.33 18.36 -5.91
CA GLU A 285 -16.73 18.81 -5.87
C GLU A 285 -16.94 20.18 -5.19
N GLU A 286 -15.86 20.80 -4.70
CA GLU A 286 -15.89 21.98 -3.82
C GLU A 286 -15.35 23.25 -4.52
N PRO A 287 -16.00 23.78 -5.57
CA PRO A 287 -15.42 24.82 -6.41
C PRO A 287 -15.27 26.16 -5.70
N ILE A 288 -14.22 26.89 -6.08
CA ILE A 288 -13.98 28.28 -5.68
C ILE A 288 -13.89 28.48 -4.16
N MET A 289 -13.13 27.61 -3.48
CA MET A 289 -12.83 27.70 -2.05
C MET A 289 -14.07 27.68 -1.15
N ARG A 290 -15.00 26.77 -1.47
CA ARG A 290 -16.25 26.55 -0.73
C ARG A 290 -16.36 25.10 -0.32
N SER A 291 -16.40 24.86 0.99
CA SER A 291 -16.48 23.51 1.54
C SER A 291 -17.90 22.98 1.37
N LEU A 292 -18.09 21.98 0.53
CA LEU A 292 -19.41 21.42 0.19
C LEU A 292 -19.52 20.00 0.73
N PRO A 293 -20.72 19.56 1.17
CA PRO A 293 -22.00 20.27 1.14
C PRO A 293 -22.20 21.31 2.26
N VAL A 294 -21.35 21.27 3.30
CA VAL A 294 -21.56 21.97 4.58
C VAL A 294 -21.82 23.47 4.44
N GLU A 295 -21.03 24.22 3.68
CA GLU A 295 -21.23 25.66 3.53
C GLU A 295 -22.49 26.03 2.74
N TRP A 296 -22.93 25.16 1.80
CA TRP A 296 -24.18 25.39 1.09
C TRP A 296 -25.38 25.16 2.01
N ASP A 297 -25.34 24.16 2.88
CA ASP A 297 -26.40 23.93 3.86
C ASP A 297 -26.52 25.07 4.88
N LEU A 298 -25.38 25.67 5.27
CA LEU A 298 -25.35 26.79 6.20
C LEU A 298 -25.75 28.13 5.56
N PHE A 299 -25.29 28.41 4.34
CA PHE A 299 -25.34 29.76 3.74
C PHE A 299 -25.98 29.83 2.36
N GLY A 300 -26.24 28.69 1.73
CA GLY A 300 -26.90 28.59 0.44
C GLY A 300 -28.37 29.00 0.49
N THR A 301 -28.96 29.19 -0.68
CA THR A 301 -30.39 29.51 -0.81
C THR A 301 -30.97 28.76 -1.98
N GLY A 302 -31.90 27.85 -1.74
CA GLY A 302 -32.49 26.99 -2.78
C GLY A 302 -31.63 25.76 -3.12
N PRO A 303 -31.96 25.01 -4.17
CA PRO A 303 -31.19 23.84 -4.58
C PRO A 303 -29.81 24.26 -5.11
N TYR A 304 -28.78 23.45 -4.86
CA TYR A 304 -27.46 23.63 -5.48
C TYR A 304 -27.51 23.13 -6.94
N ASP A 305 -28.09 23.95 -7.82
CA ASP A 305 -28.36 23.64 -9.22
C ASP A 305 -28.11 24.89 -10.07
N TYR A 306 -27.18 24.82 -11.01
CA TYR A 306 -26.80 25.98 -11.82
C TYR A 306 -27.83 26.36 -12.89
N VAL A 307 -28.71 25.44 -13.28
CA VAL A 307 -29.78 25.70 -14.24
C VAL A 307 -30.96 26.35 -13.54
N ALA A 308 -31.40 25.79 -12.41
CA ALA A 308 -32.57 26.26 -11.67
C ALA A 308 -32.28 27.44 -10.74
N ASN A 309 -31.04 27.59 -10.27
CA ASN A 309 -30.69 28.49 -9.17
C ASN A 309 -29.37 29.25 -9.39
N LYS A 310 -29.04 29.54 -10.65
CA LYS A 310 -27.78 30.18 -11.09
C LYS A 310 -27.29 31.32 -10.20
N GLN A 311 -28.14 32.32 -9.93
CA GLN A 311 -27.71 33.55 -9.27
C GLN A 311 -27.23 33.30 -7.83
N ASN A 312 -27.93 32.47 -7.07
CA ASN A 312 -27.53 32.16 -5.69
C ASN A 312 -26.24 31.34 -5.65
N VAL A 313 -26.06 30.40 -6.60
CA VAL A 313 -24.80 29.65 -6.73
C VAL A 313 -23.65 30.57 -7.13
N TYR A 314 -23.86 31.47 -8.09
CA TYR A 314 -22.87 32.47 -8.51
C TYR A 314 -22.44 33.37 -7.34
N ASP A 315 -23.40 33.94 -6.59
CA ASP A 315 -23.11 34.80 -5.45
C ASP A 315 -22.40 34.05 -4.31
N PHE A 316 -22.74 32.77 -4.13
CA PHE A 316 -22.04 31.88 -3.21
C PHE A 316 -20.56 31.69 -3.60
N TRP A 317 -20.25 31.43 -4.88
CA TRP A 317 -18.86 31.34 -5.35
C TRP A 317 -18.12 32.68 -5.27
N VAL A 318 -18.77 33.82 -5.53
CA VAL A 318 -18.16 35.15 -5.37
C VAL A 318 -17.66 35.36 -3.94
N ALA A 319 -18.42 34.92 -2.94
CA ALA A 319 -17.99 35.02 -1.54
C ALA A 319 -16.82 34.08 -1.22
N GLY A 320 -16.76 32.88 -1.82
CA GLY A 320 -15.61 31.98 -1.72
C GLY A 320 -14.34 32.58 -2.33
N ALA A 321 -14.45 33.14 -3.55
CA ALA A 321 -13.34 33.81 -4.23
C ALA A 321 -12.78 34.99 -3.41
N LYS A 322 -13.65 35.84 -2.87
CA LYS A 322 -13.26 36.97 -2.01
C LYS A 322 -12.58 36.51 -0.73
N ARG A 323 -13.07 35.44 -0.10
CA ARG A 323 -12.49 34.89 1.13
C ARG A 323 -11.11 34.27 0.87
N GLY A 324 -10.94 33.58 -0.25
CA GLY A 324 -9.65 32.97 -0.63
C GLY A 324 -8.61 33.95 -1.17
N ALA A 325 -9.02 35.05 -1.80
CA ALA A 325 -8.13 35.97 -2.55
C ALA A 325 -6.85 36.43 -1.83
N PRO A 326 -6.82 36.64 -0.49
CA PRO A 326 -5.60 37.06 0.20
C PRO A 326 -4.52 35.96 0.35
N TYR A 327 -4.83 34.71 0.04
CA TYR A 327 -4.02 33.54 0.39
C TYR A 327 -3.56 32.75 -0.85
N GLU A 328 -2.48 31.99 -0.72
CA GLU A 328 -2.02 31.06 -1.76
C GLU A 328 -2.94 29.82 -1.85
N ASN A 329 -3.73 29.73 -2.94
CA ASN A 329 -4.66 28.62 -3.18
C ASN A 329 -4.54 28.06 -4.60
N ILE A 330 -5.01 26.83 -4.78
CA ILE A 330 -5.42 26.29 -6.09
C ILE A 330 -6.94 26.23 -6.12
N TYR A 331 -7.56 26.97 -7.03
CA TYR A 331 -9.01 27.04 -7.14
C TYR A 331 -9.55 25.83 -7.91
N THR A 332 -10.36 25.03 -7.24
CA THR A 332 -11.13 23.96 -7.88
C THR A 332 -12.18 24.56 -8.82
N MET A 333 -12.22 24.04 -10.04
CA MET A 333 -13.10 24.45 -11.13
C MET A 333 -14.11 23.35 -11.46
N GLY A 334 -15.18 23.73 -12.17
CA GLY A 334 -16.27 22.83 -12.50
C GLY A 334 -17.33 22.80 -11.40
N MET A 335 -18.30 21.90 -11.52
CA MET A 335 -19.37 21.73 -10.53
C MET A 335 -19.91 20.31 -10.64
N ARG A 336 -20.06 19.64 -9.49
CA ARG A 336 -20.85 18.43 -9.31
C ARG A 336 -22.06 18.74 -8.41
N GLY A 337 -23.01 17.84 -8.34
CA GLY A 337 -24.10 17.87 -7.35
C GLY A 337 -23.55 17.63 -5.93
N LEU A 338 -24.34 17.98 -4.91
CA LEU A 338 -23.92 17.86 -3.51
C LEU A 338 -23.72 16.39 -3.09
N GLY A 339 -22.64 16.10 -2.36
CA GLY A 339 -22.37 14.78 -1.79
C GLY A 339 -21.84 13.79 -2.84
N ASP A 340 -20.95 14.28 -3.69
CA ASP A 340 -20.25 13.58 -4.77
C ASP A 340 -21.16 13.01 -5.87
N LEU A 341 -22.25 13.72 -6.18
CA LEU A 341 -23.26 13.29 -7.16
C LEU A 341 -23.11 13.98 -8.53
N PRO A 342 -23.48 13.33 -9.66
CA PRO A 342 -23.55 13.99 -10.95
C PRO A 342 -24.56 15.17 -10.98
N LEU A 343 -24.33 16.15 -11.86
CA LEU A 343 -25.25 17.30 -12.07
C LEU A 343 -26.63 16.92 -12.66
N GLY A 344 -26.81 15.69 -13.18
CA GLY A 344 -28.07 15.16 -13.72
C GLY A 344 -27.90 14.15 -14.87
N ASP A 345 -28.99 13.49 -15.28
CA ASP A 345 -28.99 12.32 -16.19
C ASP A 345 -28.75 12.61 -17.70
N THR A 346 -28.76 13.88 -18.13
CA THR A 346 -28.60 14.23 -19.56
C THR A 346 -27.40 15.15 -19.79
N ILE A 347 -26.44 14.65 -20.58
CA ILE A 347 -25.18 15.25 -21.08
C ILE A 347 -25.13 16.79 -20.99
N ASN A 348 -24.16 17.32 -20.25
CA ASN A 348 -24.11 18.70 -19.78
C ASN A 348 -22.84 19.48 -20.19
N ILE A 349 -22.13 19.08 -21.27
CA ILE A 349 -20.88 19.74 -21.72
C ILE A 349 -21.04 21.27 -21.87
N PRO A 350 -22.04 21.82 -22.60
CA PRO A 350 -22.19 23.26 -22.71
C PRO A 350 -22.51 23.97 -21.38
N LEU A 351 -23.15 23.27 -20.44
CA LEU A 351 -23.40 23.82 -19.10
C LEU A 351 -22.09 23.90 -18.32
N LEU A 352 -21.29 22.83 -18.30
CA LEU A 352 -20.00 22.80 -17.62
C LEU A 352 -19.02 23.84 -18.18
N GLU A 353 -18.96 23.98 -19.50
CA GLU A 353 -18.17 25.04 -20.15
C GLU A 353 -18.67 26.44 -19.73
N GLY A 354 -19.98 26.64 -19.66
CA GLY A 354 -20.58 27.88 -19.16
C GLY A 354 -20.27 28.16 -17.68
N ILE A 355 -20.34 27.13 -16.82
CA ILE A 355 -20.00 27.20 -15.40
C ILE A 355 -18.54 27.61 -15.23
N VAL A 356 -17.61 26.94 -15.92
CA VAL A 356 -16.18 27.24 -15.82
C VAL A 356 -15.88 28.64 -16.36
N SER A 357 -16.56 29.07 -17.43
CA SER A 357 -16.46 30.44 -17.92
C SER A 357 -16.87 31.47 -16.84
N ASP A 358 -18.01 31.26 -16.18
CA ASP A 358 -18.50 32.15 -15.13
C ASP A 358 -17.58 32.12 -13.90
N GLN A 359 -17.07 30.96 -13.49
CA GLN A 359 -16.08 30.82 -12.43
C GLN A 359 -14.79 31.58 -12.74
N ARG A 360 -14.28 31.49 -13.98
CA ARG A 360 -13.10 32.25 -14.42
C ARG A 360 -13.33 33.75 -14.40
N GLN A 361 -14.54 34.20 -14.74
CA GLN A 361 -14.91 35.61 -14.61
C GLN A 361 -14.88 36.05 -13.13
N ILE A 362 -15.43 35.25 -12.22
CA ILE A 362 -15.38 35.51 -10.77
C ILE A 362 -13.93 35.64 -10.29
N LEU A 363 -13.06 34.70 -10.67
CA LEU A 363 -11.64 34.74 -10.30
C LEU A 363 -10.93 35.98 -10.87
N SER A 364 -11.23 36.36 -12.11
CA SER A 364 -10.71 37.57 -12.73
C SER A 364 -11.11 38.84 -11.99
N ASP A 365 -12.36 38.89 -11.52
CA ASP A 365 -12.94 40.10 -10.91
C ASP A 365 -12.51 40.29 -9.45
N TYR A 366 -12.29 39.19 -8.71
CA TYR A 366 -12.11 39.23 -7.26
C TYR A 366 -10.76 38.73 -6.74
N VAL A 367 -9.99 38.00 -7.54
CA VAL A 367 -8.68 37.44 -7.13
C VAL A 367 -7.55 38.12 -7.89
N ASN A 368 -7.51 38.00 -9.22
CA ASN A 368 -6.48 38.63 -10.05
C ASN A 368 -7.02 38.86 -11.48
N ASN A 369 -6.86 40.07 -12.00
CA ASN A 369 -7.35 40.44 -13.34
C ASN A 369 -6.73 39.65 -14.50
N ASN A 370 -5.62 38.94 -14.27
CA ASN A 370 -5.10 37.93 -15.16
C ASN A 370 -5.45 36.54 -14.62
N VAL A 371 -6.58 35.98 -15.09
CA VAL A 371 -7.04 34.65 -14.68
C VAL A 371 -6.01 33.54 -14.97
N THR A 372 -5.15 33.69 -15.98
CA THR A 372 -4.11 32.69 -16.31
C THR A 372 -2.95 32.66 -15.31
N ALA A 373 -2.84 33.66 -14.44
CA ALA A 373 -1.88 33.68 -13.33
C ALA A 373 -2.44 33.06 -12.04
N ILE A 374 -3.73 32.70 -12.01
CA ILE A 374 -4.38 32.09 -10.85
C ILE A 374 -4.31 30.57 -10.98
N PRO A 375 -3.66 29.84 -10.06
CA PRO A 375 -3.65 28.39 -10.07
C PRO A 375 -5.06 27.82 -10.02
N GLN A 376 -5.40 27.01 -11.02
CA GLN A 376 -6.72 26.39 -11.17
C GLN A 376 -6.53 24.90 -11.46
N MET A 377 -7.44 24.10 -10.95
CA MET A 377 -7.49 22.67 -11.16
C MET A 377 -8.92 22.24 -11.49
N TRP A 378 -9.07 21.38 -12.48
CA TRP A 378 -10.32 20.67 -12.72
C TRP A 378 -10.03 19.18 -12.69
N CYS A 379 -10.61 18.50 -11.69
CA CYS A 379 -10.55 17.06 -11.59
C CYS A 379 -11.53 16.47 -12.58
N LEU A 380 -11.00 15.68 -13.50
CA LEU A 380 -11.80 14.88 -14.39
C LEU A 380 -12.05 13.58 -13.63
N TYR A 381 -13.13 13.56 -12.85
CA TYR A 381 -13.49 12.45 -11.96
C TYR A 381 -14.77 11.78 -12.49
N GLN A 382 -14.76 10.45 -12.54
CA GLN A 382 -15.90 9.62 -12.98
C GLN A 382 -16.49 10.11 -14.32
N GLU A 383 -17.75 10.58 -14.34
CA GLU A 383 -18.44 11.01 -15.55
C GLU A 383 -17.74 12.17 -16.28
N VAL A 384 -16.96 12.99 -15.56
CA VAL A 384 -16.30 14.18 -16.12
C VAL A 384 -15.14 13.80 -17.03
N ILE A 385 -14.45 12.67 -16.78
CA ILE A 385 -13.49 12.10 -17.74
C ILE A 385 -14.21 11.82 -19.05
N GLY A 386 -15.42 11.26 -18.97
CA GLY A 386 -16.20 10.94 -20.14
C GLY A 386 -16.57 12.17 -20.97
N TYR A 387 -16.95 13.26 -20.30
CA TYR A 387 -17.21 14.53 -20.98
C TYR A 387 -15.97 15.09 -21.69
N TYR A 388 -14.79 14.98 -21.08
CA TYR A 388 -13.54 15.40 -21.71
C TYR A 388 -13.21 14.58 -22.96
N GLU A 389 -13.41 13.26 -22.89
CA GLU A 389 -13.25 12.35 -24.03
C GLU A 389 -14.24 12.62 -25.17
N ASP A 390 -15.46 13.02 -24.83
CA ASP A 390 -16.50 13.42 -25.79
C ASP A 390 -16.33 14.84 -26.36
N GLY A 391 -15.26 15.55 -25.96
CA GLY A 391 -14.84 16.83 -26.55
C GLY A 391 -15.13 18.07 -25.71
N MET A 392 -15.45 17.93 -24.41
CA MET A 392 -15.50 19.07 -23.49
C MET A 392 -14.17 19.81 -23.48
N THR A 393 -14.21 21.13 -23.70
CA THR A 393 -13.00 21.93 -23.73
C THR A 393 -12.60 22.42 -22.35
N VAL A 394 -11.30 22.34 -22.05
CA VAL A 394 -10.73 22.85 -20.79
C VAL A 394 -9.67 23.91 -21.12
N PRO A 395 -9.76 25.14 -20.56
CA PRO A 395 -8.77 26.20 -20.81
C PRO A 395 -7.35 25.73 -20.55
N ASP A 396 -6.39 26.11 -21.39
CA ASP A 396 -5.05 25.51 -21.44
C ASP A 396 -4.24 25.66 -20.14
N ASP A 397 -4.46 26.74 -19.39
CA ASP A 397 -3.81 27.04 -18.12
C ASP A 397 -4.40 26.30 -16.91
N VAL A 398 -5.57 25.66 -17.05
CA VAL A 398 -6.17 24.85 -15.98
C VAL A 398 -5.51 23.48 -15.94
N THR A 399 -5.05 23.10 -14.74
CA THR A 399 -4.46 21.79 -14.48
C THR A 399 -5.53 20.72 -14.63
N LEU A 400 -5.26 19.68 -15.43
CA LEU A 400 -6.09 18.48 -15.47
C LEU A 400 -5.68 17.55 -14.33
N LEU A 401 -6.54 17.34 -13.36
CA LEU A 401 -6.30 16.37 -12.29
C LEU A 401 -6.99 15.05 -12.67
N TRP A 402 -6.21 13.99 -12.86
CA TRP A 402 -6.73 12.65 -13.14
C TRP A 402 -6.86 11.90 -11.84
N ALA A 403 -7.99 11.22 -11.62
CA ALA A 403 -8.12 10.35 -10.47
C ALA A 403 -7.67 8.92 -10.79
N ASP A 404 -7.33 8.18 -9.73
CA ASP A 404 -7.40 6.74 -9.76
C ASP A 404 -8.85 6.25 -9.69
N ASP A 405 -9.00 4.94 -9.79
CA ASP A 405 -10.26 4.22 -9.71
C ASP A 405 -10.79 4.12 -8.28
N THR A 406 -10.27 4.93 -7.35
CA THR A 406 -10.46 4.87 -5.90
C THR A 406 -9.78 3.68 -5.19
N TRP A 407 -9.07 2.81 -5.91
CA TRP A 407 -8.40 1.61 -5.37
C TRP A 407 -6.89 1.57 -5.67
N GLY A 408 -6.30 2.74 -5.95
CA GLY A 408 -4.89 2.88 -6.27
C GLY A 408 -4.54 2.43 -7.69
N ASN A 409 -5.47 2.47 -8.65
CA ASN A 409 -5.19 2.22 -10.06
C ASN A 409 -5.56 3.46 -10.89
N ASN A 410 -4.56 4.20 -11.37
CA ASN A 410 -4.81 5.42 -12.15
C ASN A 410 -5.70 5.10 -13.36
N GLU A 411 -6.81 5.83 -13.52
CA GLU A 411 -7.73 5.58 -14.63
C GLU A 411 -7.14 6.03 -15.97
N ARG A 412 -6.41 7.15 -15.91
CA ARG A 412 -5.84 7.80 -17.09
C ARG A 412 -4.61 8.62 -16.73
N TYR A 413 -3.73 8.78 -17.70
CA TYR A 413 -2.65 9.76 -17.69
C TYR A 413 -2.80 10.70 -18.89
N PRO A 414 -2.06 11.83 -18.92
CA PRO A 414 -2.01 12.67 -20.09
C PRO A 414 -1.64 11.87 -21.35
N LEU A 415 -2.44 12.05 -22.40
CA LEU A 415 -2.06 11.65 -23.75
C LEU A 415 -0.93 12.58 -24.24
N TYR A 416 -0.19 12.17 -25.27
CA TYR A 416 0.98 12.94 -25.73
C TYR A 416 0.63 14.38 -26.14
N ASN A 417 -0.53 14.60 -26.76
CA ASN A 417 -1.05 15.93 -27.10
C ASN A 417 -1.49 16.76 -25.88
N GLU A 418 -1.63 16.14 -24.70
CA GLU A 418 -2.03 16.78 -23.45
C GLU A 418 -0.82 17.13 -22.56
N THR A 419 0.30 16.41 -22.70
CA THR A 419 1.53 16.64 -21.92
C THR A 419 2.14 18.04 -22.07
N SER A 420 1.76 18.78 -23.12
CA SER A 420 2.27 20.13 -23.41
C SER A 420 1.34 21.27 -22.98
N ARG A 421 0.19 20.98 -22.36
CA ARG A 421 -0.73 22.02 -21.85
C ARG A 421 -0.03 22.88 -20.80
N ALA A 422 -0.27 24.20 -20.81
CA ALA A 422 0.38 25.12 -19.87
C ALA A 422 0.05 24.80 -18.40
N GLY A 423 -1.20 24.41 -18.12
CA GLY A 423 -1.65 23.95 -16.80
C GLY A 423 -0.96 22.67 -16.35
N GLY A 424 -0.49 21.84 -17.28
CA GLY A 424 0.00 20.49 -16.99
C GLY A 424 -1.10 19.57 -16.49
N ALA A 425 -0.71 18.49 -15.81
CA ALA A 425 -1.63 17.52 -15.23
C ALA A 425 -1.15 16.99 -13.88
N GLY A 426 -2.06 16.39 -13.13
CA GLY A 426 -1.80 15.81 -11.82
C GLY A 426 -2.54 14.49 -11.61
N ILE A 427 -2.33 13.89 -10.43
CA ILE A 427 -2.99 12.67 -9.96
C ILE A 427 -3.66 12.91 -8.60
N TYR A 428 -4.90 12.45 -8.48
CA TYR A 428 -5.60 12.20 -7.22
C TYR A 428 -5.61 10.69 -6.94
N TYR A 429 -5.02 10.26 -5.83
CA TYR A 429 -4.78 8.85 -5.51
C TYR A 429 -5.35 8.47 -4.14
N HIS A 430 -5.66 7.20 -3.90
CA HIS A 430 -6.30 6.76 -2.65
C HIS A 430 -5.48 5.73 -1.86
N TYR A 431 -5.32 5.97 -0.55
CA TYR A 431 -4.98 4.94 0.45
C TYR A 431 -6.13 4.60 1.38
N ASP A 432 -7.21 5.37 1.33
CA ASP A 432 -8.45 5.22 2.08
C ASP A 432 -9.64 5.47 1.14
N LEU A 433 -10.80 4.87 1.43
CA LEU A 433 -11.99 5.02 0.59
C LEU A 433 -13.30 4.78 1.35
N VAL A 434 -14.24 5.69 1.13
CA VAL A 434 -15.70 5.47 1.28
C VAL A 434 -16.34 5.26 -0.08
N GLY A 435 -16.66 4.03 -0.43
CA GLY A 435 -17.17 3.70 -1.76
C GLY A 435 -17.23 2.21 -2.10
N PRO A 436 -17.77 1.89 -3.29
CA PRO A 436 -17.84 0.51 -3.78
C PRO A 436 -16.46 -0.05 -4.19
N PRO A 437 -16.35 -1.38 -4.35
CA PRO A 437 -17.32 -2.40 -3.93
C PRO A 437 -17.48 -2.52 -2.41
N ARG A 438 -16.53 -2.00 -1.63
CA ARG A 438 -16.56 -1.89 -0.18
C ARG A 438 -15.55 -0.86 0.32
N ASP A 439 -15.95 -0.08 1.30
CA ASP A 439 -15.06 0.84 2.01
C ASP A 439 -13.83 0.11 2.58
N TYR A 440 -12.68 0.77 2.57
CA TYR A 440 -11.48 0.32 3.28
C TYR A 440 -10.86 1.52 4.00
N LYS A 441 -10.97 1.54 5.33
CA LYS A 441 -10.79 2.78 6.12
C LYS A 441 -10.07 2.60 7.44
N TRP A 442 -9.71 1.36 7.76
CA TRP A 442 -9.26 1.03 9.11
C TRP A 442 -7.74 1.08 9.27
N ILE A 443 -6.99 0.41 8.38
CA ILE A 443 -5.55 0.21 8.53
C ILE A 443 -4.85 0.06 7.18
N THR A 444 -3.53 0.31 7.16
CA THR A 444 -2.70 0.21 5.96
C THR A 444 -2.93 -1.09 5.16
N SER A 445 -3.27 -0.92 3.89
CA SER A 445 -3.57 -2.00 2.95
C SER A 445 -3.03 -1.74 1.53
N SER A 446 -2.11 -0.77 1.41
CA SER A 446 -1.54 -0.29 0.15
C SER A 446 -0.06 -0.65 0.06
N GLN A 447 0.32 -1.26 -1.06
CA GLN A 447 1.70 -1.68 -1.35
C GLN A 447 2.53 -0.53 -1.92
N MET A 448 3.75 -0.33 -1.42
CA MET A 448 4.68 0.68 -1.96
C MET A 448 5.06 0.38 -3.42
N GLU A 449 5.16 -0.90 -3.77
CA GLU A 449 5.45 -1.39 -5.12
C GLU A 449 4.32 -1.01 -6.09
N LYS A 450 3.07 -1.02 -5.60
CA LYS A 450 1.90 -0.56 -6.36
C LYS A 450 1.94 0.94 -6.56
N THR A 451 2.17 1.71 -5.50
CA THR A 451 2.35 3.17 -5.57
C THR A 451 3.48 3.53 -6.52
N TYR A 452 4.65 2.89 -6.42
CA TYR A 452 5.77 3.11 -7.33
C TYR A 452 5.38 2.82 -8.78
N ASN A 453 4.75 1.68 -9.06
CA ASN A 453 4.36 1.32 -10.43
C ASN A 453 3.44 2.40 -11.05
N GLN A 454 2.41 2.82 -10.31
CA GLN A 454 1.41 3.79 -10.77
C GLN A 454 2.00 5.21 -10.90
N MET A 455 2.76 5.64 -9.90
CA MET A 455 3.22 7.03 -9.82
C MET A 455 4.50 7.28 -10.63
N SER A 456 5.36 6.28 -10.83
CA SER A 456 6.49 6.39 -11.77
C SER A 456 6.01 6.61 -13.21
N LEU A 457 4.90 5.97 -13.61
CA LEU A 457 4.27 6.21 -14.91
C LEU A 457 3.64 7.61 -14.98
N ALA A 458 3.11 8.14 -13.88
CA ALA A 458 2.63 9.53 -13.81
C ALA A 458 3.75 10.53 -14.13
N VAL A 459 4.96 10.30 -13.59
CA VAL A 459 6.16 11.11 -13.91
C VAL A 459 6.52 10.99 -15.39
N GLU A 460 6.61 9.77 -15.92
CA GLU A 460 6.92 9.53 -17.34
C GLU A 460 5.91 10.16 -18.30
N ARG A 461 4.65 10.30 -17.88
CA ARG A 461 3.56 10.96 -18.62
C ARG A 461 3.36 12.44 -18.26
N ASN A 462 4.32 13.06 -17.58
CA ASN A 462 4.33 14.48 -17.22
C ASN A 462 3.09 14.94 -16.40
N ALA A 463 2.50 14.04 -15.61
CA ALA A 463 1.45 14.34 -14.66
C ALA A 463 2.04 14.80 -13.31
N THR A 464 2.90 15.82 -13.34
CA THR A 464 3.73 16.28 -12.22
C THR A 464 3.32 17.65 -11.66
N ARG A 465 2.14 18.16 -12.04
CA ARG A 465 1.65 19.44 -11.51
C ARG A 465 1.11 19.30 -10.09
N ILE A 466 0.21 18.35 -9.85
CA ILE A 466 -0.44 18.13 -8.55
C ILE A 466 -0.45 16.64 -8.26
N TRP A 467 0.12 16.20 -7.15
CA TRP A 467 -0.17 14.90 -6.55
C TRP A 467 -0.86 15.14 -5.20
N ILE A 468 -2.07 14.61 -5.08
CA ILE A 468 -2.90 14.69 -3.87
C ILE A 468 -3.35 13.28 -3.51
N LEU A 469 -3.20 12.92 -2.25
CA LEU A 469 -3.46 11.57 -1.74
C LEU A 469 -4.61 11.62 -0.72
N ASN A 470 -5.70 10.87 -0.92
CA ASN A 470 -6.65 10.59 0.15
C ASN A 470 -5.97 9.69 1.19
N VAL A 471 -5.85 10.21 2.41
CA VAL A 471 -5.17 9.58 3.54
C VAL A 471 -6.12 9.17 4.66
N GLY A 472 -7.43 9.25 4.44
CA GLY A 472 -8.42 9.01 5.48
C GLY A 472 -8.14 9.88 6.71
N ASP A 473 -7.97 9.20 7.84
CA ASP A 473 -7.66 9.75 9.14
C ASP A 473 -6.19 10.15 9.38
N LEU A 474 -5.32 10.10 8.35
CA LEU A 474 -3.86 10.29 8.41
C LEU A 474 -3.10 9.17 9.15
N LYS A 475 -3.44 8.91 10.41
CA LYS A 475 -2.78 7.87 11.22
C LYS A 475 -3.19 6.47 10.75
N GLY A 476 -2.27 5.51 10.83
CA GLY A 476 -2.41 4.19 10.21
C GLY A 476 -1.86 4.13 8.79
N TYR A 477 -1.45 5.27 8.21
CA TYR A 477 -0.88 5.40 6.86
C TYR A 477 0.41 6.22 6.82
N GLU A 478 1.06 6.49 7.95
CA GLU A 478 2.18 7.43 8.09
C GLU A 478 3.33 7.14 7.11
N MET A 479 3.87 5.91 7.16
CA MET A 479 4.98 5.49 6.29
C MET A 479 4.62 5.54 4.78
N PRO A 480 3.51 4.96 4.31
CA PRO A 480 3.19 5.03 2.88
C PRO A 480 2.85 6.45 2.40
N ILE A 481 2.31 7.34 3.26
CA ILE A 481 2.12 8.77 2.95
C ILE A 481 3.48 9.43 2.70
N GLU A 482 4.42 9.22 3.62
CA GLU A 482 5.75 9.79 3.48
C GLU A 482 6.44 9.28 2.21
N TYR A 483 6.29 8.00 1.88
CA TYR A 483 6.83 7.44 0.64
C TYR A 483 6.22 8.11 -0.60
N PHE A 484 4.90 8.32 -0.63
CA PHE A 484 4.21 9.00 -1.72
C PHE A 484 4.74 10.43 -1.94
N ILE A 485 4.90 11.19 -0.85
CA ILE A 485 5.43 12.55 -0.92
C ILE A 485 6.92 12.56 -1.29
N ASN A 486 7.74 11.65 -0.76
CA ASN A 486 9.16 11.51 -1.12
C ASN A 486 9.36 11.17 -2.60
N LEU A 487 8.50 10.31 -3.16
CA LEU A 487 8.51 9.99 -4.58
C LEU A 487 8.16 11.21 -5.44
N GLY A 488 7.23 12.04 -4.99
CA GLY A 488 6.88 13.31 -5.65
C GLY A 488 7.91 14.41 -5.44
N TRP A 489 8.68 14.36 -4.35
CA TRP A 489 9.76 15.30 -4.05
C TRP A 489 10.95 15.08 -4.98
N ASP A 490 11.51 13.87 -5.00
CA ASP A 490 12.56 13.48 -5.95
C ASP A 490 12.34 12.04 -6.46
N SER A 491 11.70 11.97 -7.62
CA SER A 491 11.42 10.69 -8.28
C SER A 491 12.67 9.99 -8.83
N THR A 492 13.80 10.70 -8.96
CA THR A 492 15.02 10.14 -9.56
C THR A 492 15.78 9.20 -8.63
N ILE A 493 15.44 9.24 -7.34
CA ILE A 493 16.03 8.40 -6.30
C ILE A 493 15.46 6.98 -6.35
N TRP A 494 14.18 6.84 -6.67
CA TRP A 494 13.44 5.59 -6.51
C TRP A 494 13.33 4.81 -7.82
N ASN A 495 13.71 3.54 -7.76
CA ASN A 495 13.56 2.58 -8.85
C ASN A 495 13.13 1.22 -8.31
N GLN A 496 12.80 0.29 -9.21
CA GLN A 496 12.31 -1.04 -8.84
C GLN A 496 13.25 -1.84 -7.92
N ASP A 497 14.55 -1.54 -7.91
CA ASP A 497 15.55 -2.29 -7.16
C ASP A 497 15.80 -1.71 -5.76
N ASN A 498 15.29 -0.51 -5.43
CA ASN A 498 15.58 0.16 -4.17
C ASN A 498 14.36 0.67 -3.38
N ILE A 499 13.13 0.31 -3.77
CA ILE A 499 11.91 0.71 -3.04
C ILE A 499 12.02 0.34 -1.54
N TYR A 500 12.51 -0.87 -1.24
CA TYR A 500 12.66 -1.34 0.14
C TYR A 500 13.75 -0.62 0.94
N SER A 501 14.71 0.03 0.28
CA SER A 501 15.69 0.81 1.02
C SER A 501 15.03 1.96 1.77
N PHE A 502 13.91 2.50 1.25
CA PHE A 502 13.07 3.47 1.99
C PHE A 502 12.67 2.92 3.36
N VAL A 503 12.13 1.69 3.42
CA VAL A 503 11.64 1.08 4.67
C VAL A 503 12.79 0.81 5.63
N THR A 504 13.94 0.36 5.14
CA THR A 504 15.10 0.14 6.02
C THR A 504 15.65 1.46 6.57
N SER A 505 15.71 2.52 5.75
CA SER A 505 16.13 3.86 6.21
C SER A 505 15.13 4.45 7.20
N TRP A 506 13.82 4.26 6.95
CA TRP A 506 12.75 4.62 7.85
C TRP A 506 12.87 3.89 9.20
N ALA A 507 13.03 2.57 9.20
CA ALA A 507 13.18 1.79 10.42
C ALA A 507 14.42 2.21 11.24
N THR A 508 15.53 2.56 10.56
CA THR A 508 16.70 3.14 11.24
C THR A 508 16.40 4.54 11.78
N ARG A 509 15.72 5.40 11.04
CA ARG A 509 15.38 6.76 11.48
C ARG A 509 14.48 6.75 12.71
N GLU A 510 13.41 5.95 12.71
CA GLU A 510 12.40 6.00 13.77
C GLU A 510 12.81 5.21 15.01
N PHE A 511 13.47 4.06 14.80
CA PHE A 511 13.69 3.09 15.87
C PHE A 511 15.18 2.85 16.15
N GLY A 512 16.10 3.40 15.35
CA GLY A 512 17.55 3.20 15.52
C GLY A 512 17.95 1.72 15.51
N LEU A 513 17.30 0.91 14.68
CA LEU A 513 17.56 -0.53 14.57
C LEU A 513 18.91 -0.80 13.89
N ASP A 514 19.51 -1.94 14.24
CA ASP A 514 20.68 -2.46 13.53
C ASP A 514 20.32 -3.02 12.15
N ASP A 515 21.32 -3.51 11.42
CA ASP A 515 21.16 -4.00 10.05
C ASP A 515 20.21 -5.20 9.96
N ASP A 516 20.23 -6.12 10.92
CA ASP A 516 19.39 -7.31 10.85
C ASP A 516 17.92 -6.96 11.19
N ASP A 517 17.70 -6.15 12.24
CA ASP A 517 16.35 -5.76 12.65
C ASP A 517 15.68 -4.77 11.68
N ARG A 518 16.43 -3.88 11.00
CA ARG A 518 15.84 -3.00 9.95
C ARG A 518 15.39 -3.77 8.72
N GLU A 519 16.12 -4.82 8.32
CA GLU A 519 15.71 -5.72 7.23
C GLU A 519 14.51 -6.58 7.66
N ALA A 520 14.47 -7.00 8.92
CA ALA A 520 13.30 -7.68 9.48
C ALA A 520 12.05 -6.78 9.46
N VAL A 521 12.16 -5.50 9.81
CA VAL A 521 11.06 -4.53 9.68
C VAL A 521 10.64 -4.35 8.22
N ALA A 522 11.59 -4.24 7.29
CA ALA A 522 11.26 -4.16 5.87
C ALA A 522 10.46 -5.39 5.39
N SER A 523 10.86 -6.59 5.83
CA SER A 523 10.12 -7.84 5.57
C SER A 523 8.72 -7.85 6.23
N ILE A 524 8.60 -7.36 7.48
CA ILE A 524 7.32 -7.26 8.18
C ILE A 524 6.35 -6.36 7.42
N ILE A 525 6.77 -5.13 7.07
CA ILE A 525 5.96 -4.15 6.35
C ILE A 525 5.59 -4.65 4.96
N HIS A 526 6.55 -5.23 4.25
CA HIS A 526 6.29 -5.84 2.94
C HIS A 526 5.20 -6.92 3.03
N ASN A 527 5.32 -7.83 4.00
CA ASN A 527 4.35 -8.90 4.18
C ASN A 527 2.98 -8.40 4.65
N LEU A 528 2.94 -7.48 5.62
CA LEU A 528 1.72 -6.85 6.12
C LEU A 528 0.92 -6.22 4.97
N THR A 529 1.55 -5.30 4.23
CA THR A 529 0.89 -4.58 3.13
C THR A 529 0.52 -5.52 1.99
N ARG A 530 1.36 -6.50 1.67
CA ARG A 530 1.03 -7.57 0.72
C ARG A 530 -0.21 -8.34 1.14
N TYR A 531 -0.28 -8.79 2.39
CA TYR A 531 -1.38 -9.62 2.86
C TYR A 531 -2.69 -8.83 2.91
N ASN A 532 -2.68 -7.58 3.38
CA ASN A 532 -3.84 -6.70 3.37
C ASN A 532 -4.24 -6.22 1.96
N SER A 533 -3.30 -6.21 1.01
CA SER A 533 -3.62 -5.88 -0.39
C SER A 533 -4.21 -7.06 -1.17
N ARG A 534 -3.99 -8.31 -0.74
CA ARG A 534 -4.64 -9.48 -1.37
C ARG A 534 -6.15 -9.35 -1.33
N VAL A 535 -6.64 -8.94 -0.17
CA VAL A 535 -8.04 -8.70 0.17
C VAL A 535 -8.03 -7.69 1.32
N LYS A 536 -8.76 -6.59 1.18
CA LYS A 536 -8.85 -5.57 2.24
C LYS A 536 -9.41 -6.20 3.53
N PRO A 537 -9.00 -5.77 4.74
CA PRO A 537 -9.53 -6.31 6.00
C PRO A 537 -11.07 -6.34 6.08
N GLU A 538 -11.72 -5.34 5.52
CA GLU A 538 -13.18 -5.19 5.48
C GLU A 538 -13.84 -6.18 4.49
N LEU A 539 -13.09 -6.70 3.52
CA LEU A 539 -13.54 -7.66 2.50
C LEU A 539 -13.31 -9.13 2.89
N VAL A 540 -12.39 -9.43 3.81
CA VAL A 540 -12.09 -10.82 4.18
C VAL A 540 -13.28 -11.47 4.89
N ASN A 541 -13.49 -12.75 4.59
CA ASN A 541 -14.53 -13.56 5.20
C ASN A 541 -14.11 -15.03 5.32
N SER A 542 -14.98 -15.86 5.90
CA SER A 542 -14.73 -17.28 6.18
C SER A 542 -14.55 -18.18 4.94
N THR A 543 -14.79 -17.66 3.74
CA THR A 543 -14.67 -18.37 2.46
C THR A 543 -13.57 -17.79 1.56
N THR A 544 -12.86 -16.76 2.01
CA THR A 544 -11.84 -16.08 1.20
C THR A 544 -10.70 -17.03 0.82
N TYR A 545 -10.04 -17.62 1.81
CA TYR A 545 -8.95 -18.58 1.58
C TYR A 545 -9.48 -20.02 1.58
N SER A 546 -9.03 -20.82 0.62
CA SER A 546 -9.39 -22.23 0.52
C SER A 546 -8.91 -23.01 1.74
N LEU A 547 -9.85 -23.72 2.38
CA LEU A 547 -9.59 -24.55 3.55
C LEU A 547 -9.10 -25.96 3.18
N THR A 548 -9.33 -26.38 1.94
CA THR A 548 -9.09 -27.75 1.48
C THR A 548 -8.02 -27.84 0.39
N ASN A 549 -7.89 -26.82 -0.45
CA ASN A 549 -7.06 -26.89 -1.63
C ASN A 549 -5.72 -26.18 -1.38
N TYR A 550 -4.64 -26.81 -1.84
CA TYR A 550 -3.29 -26.24 -1.83
C TYR A 550 -2.74 -25.78 -0.48
N ARG A 551 -3.36 -26.21 0.63
CA ARG A 551 -3.04 -25.77 2.00
C ARG A 551 -3.02 -24.24 2.13
N GLU A 552 -3.89 -23.55 1.38
CA GLU A 552 -3.88 -22.10 1.29
C GLU A 552 -4.14 -21.43 2.64
N ALA A 553 -5.22 -21.81 3.33
CA ALA A 553 -5.54 -21.27 4.65
C ALA A 553 -4.46 -21.58 5.70
N GLU A 554 -3.87 -22.78 5.70
CA GLU A 554 -2.78 -23.15 6.61
C GLU A 554 -1.52 -22.31 6.36
N THR A 555 -1.18 -22.09 5.09
CA THR A 555 -0.08 -21.21 4.69
C THR A 555 -0.32 -19.78 5.15
N MET A 556 -1.55 -19.28 5.03
CA MET A 556 -1.92 -17.95 5.52
C MET A 556 -1.83 -17.82 7.04
N LEU A 557 -2.28 -18.82 7.80
CA LEU A 557 -2.13 -18.82 9.26
C LEU A 557 -0.65 -18.76 9.67
N ASN A 558 0.20 -19.61 9.06
CA ASN A 558 1.64 -19.65 9.34
C ASN A 558 2.34 -18.33 8.95
N ASN A 559 1.95 -17.75 7.82
CA ASN A 559 2.48 -16.47 7.35
C ASN A 559 2.16 -15.33 8.33
N TRP A 560 0.91 -15.25 8.81
CA TRP A 560 0.53 -14.24 9.79
C TRP A 560 1.21 -14.47 11.15
N GLU A 561 1.33 -15.71 11.61
CA GLU A 561 2.04 -16.05 12.84
C GLU A 561 3.53 -15.68 12.75
N THR A 562 4.16 -15.91 11.60
CA THR A 562 5.57 -15.53 11.37
C THR A 562 5.77 -14.02 11.48
N VAL A 563 4.95 -13.22 10.80
CA VAL A 563 5.06 -11.75 10.84
C VAL A 563 4.74 -11.21 12.24
N LEU A 564 3.73 -11.76 12.91
CA LEU A 564 3.38 -11.40 14.28
C LEU A 564 4.52 -11.70 15.26
N ASN A 565 5.15 -12.88 15.17
CA ASN A 565 6.24 -13.28 16.05
C ASN A 565 7.47 -12.39 15.86
N GLU A 566 7.86 -12.10 14.62
CA GLU A 566 8.99 -11.19 14.35
C GLU A 566 8.69 -9.77 14.81
N SER A 567 7.49 -9.24 14.55
CA SER A 567 7.10 -7.92 15.05
C SER A 567 7.12 -7.86 16.59
N THR A 568 6.66 -8.92 17.25
CA THR A 568 6.64 -9.00 18.72
C THR A 568 8.06 -9.10 19.29
N ARG A 569 8.96 -9.83 18.61
CA ARG A 569 10.37 -9.94 19.00
C ARG A 569 11.04 -8.56 19.04
N ILE A 570 10.86 -7.76 17.97
CA ILE A 570 11.44 -6.43 17.86
C ILE A 570 10.78 -5.47 18.86
N TYR A 571 9.45 -5.46 18.97
CA TYR A 571 8.76 -4.61 19.95
C TYR A 571 9.28 -4.81 21.38
N ASN A 572 9.52 -6.07 21.78
CA ASN A 572 10.05 -6.42 23.09
C ASN A 572 11.55 -6.15 23.26
N SER A 573 12.32 -5.94 22.18
CA SER A 573 13.75 -5.61 22.25
C SER A 573 14.00 -4.10 22.33
N LEU A 574 13.03 -3.28 21.93
CA LEU A 574 13.10 -1.81 21.95
C LEU A 574 13.08 -1.24 23.38
N SER A 575 13.64 -0.04 23.52
CA SER A 575 13.53 0.72 24.76
C SER A 575 12.10 1.24 24.96
N THR A 576 11.71 1.50 26.22
CA THR A 576 10.37 1.99 26.54
C THR A 576 10.02 3.29 25.83
N GLU A 577 11.00 4.14 25.51
CA GLU A 577 10.75 5.38 24.76
C GLU A 577 10.41 5.15 23.28
N LYS A 578 10.82 4.02 22.69
CA LYS A 578 10.57 3.68 21.27
C LYS A 578 9.35 2.78 21.08
N GLN A 579 8.88 2.15 22.16
CA GLN A 579 7.76 1.22 22.12
C GLN A 579 6.46 1.86 21.61
N PRO A 580 6.06 3.08 22.02
CA PRO A 580 4.86 3.73 21.48
C PRO A 580 4.90 3.89 19.95
N ALA A 581 5.95 4.53 19.43
CA ALA A 581 6.13 4.70 17.99
C ALA A 581 6.13 3.36 17.23
N TYR A 582 6.86 2.35 17.73
CA TYR A 582 6.88 1.04 17.06
C TYR A 582 5.54 0.31 17.17
N PHE A 583 4.82 0.50 18.29
CA PHE A 583 3.49 -0.07 18.46
C PHE A 583 2.56 0.48 17.40
N GLU A 584 2.44 1.80 17.27
CA GLU A 584 1.54 2.42 16.32
C GLU A 584 1.91 2.13 14.86
N LEU A 585 3.20 2.27 14.53
CA LEU A 585 3.67 2.26 13.13
C LEU A 585 3.93 0.86 12.56
N VAL A 586 4.17 -0.15 13.40
CA VAL A 586 4.53 -1.51 12.94
C VAL A 586 3.71 -2.58 13.65
N HIS A 587 3.70 -2.58 14.99
CA HIS A 587 3.19 -3.74 15.73
C HIS A 587 1.67 -3.85 15.71
N HIS A 588 0.96 -2.74 15.94
CA HIS A 588 -0.49 -2.64 15.92
C HIS A 588 -1.07 -3.13 14.59
N PRO A 589 -0.69 -2.59 13.41
CA PRO A 589 -1.29 -3.05 12.17
C PRO A 589 -1.01 -4.53 11.89
N VAL A 590 0.13 -5.09 12.35
CA VAL A 590 0.39 -6.55 12.30
C VAL A 590 -0.54 -7.32 13.23
N MET A 591 -0.68 -6.90 14.49
CA MET A 591 -1.55 -7.56 15.47
C MET A 591 -3.02 -7.55 15.04
N ALA A 592 -3.50 -6.40 14.60
CA ALA A 592 -4.86 -6.18 14.16
C ALA A 592 -5.18 -7.01 12.91
N SER A 593 -4.38 -6.85 11.84
CA SER A 593 -4.58 -7.58 10.58
C SER A 593 -4.49 -9.10 10.76
N SER A 594 -3.51 -9.58 11.53
CA SER A 594 -3.37 -11.02 11.80
C SER A 594 -4.53 -11.56 12.61
N THR A 595 -5.03 -10.82 13.61
CA THR A 595 -6.16 -11.23 14.44
C THR A 595 -7.44 -11.38 13.61
N VAL A 596 -7.78 -10.37 12.79
CA VAL A 596 -8.97 -10.42 11.90
C VAL A 596 -8.86 -11.55 10.87
N ASN A 597 -7.71 -11.70 10.20
CA ASN A 597 -7.52 -12.76 9.21
C ASN A 597 -7.60 -14.16 9.83
N MET A 598 -6.92 -14.38 10.97
CA MET A 598 -6.98 -15.66 11.69
C MET A 598 -8.40 -15.96 12.16
N MET A 599 -9.13 -14.95 12.66
CA MET A 599 -10.52 -15.10 13.08
C MET A 599 -11.40 -15.61 11.93
N TRP A 600 -11.28 -15.01 10.75
CA TRP A 600 -12.05 -15.43 9.56
C TRP A 600 -11.68 -16.82 9.07
N ILE A 601 -10.38 -17.17 9.02
CA ILE A 601 -9.94 -18.52 8.65
C ILE A 601 -10.49 -19.55 9.65
N TYR A 602 -10.42 -19.28 10.96
CA TYR A 602 -10.95 -20.20 11.97
C TYR A 602 -12.48 -20.28 11.96
N ALA A 603 -13.19 -19.20 11.60
CA ALA A 603 -14.63 -19.26 11.35
C ALA A 603 -14.95 -20.16 10.14
N GLY A 604 -14.14 -20.11 9.08
CA GLY A 604 -14.21 -21.04 7.95
C GLY A 604 -13.99 -22.50 8.39
N MET A 605 -12.91 -22.76 9.13
CA MET A 605 -12.60 -24.10 9.66
C MET A 605 -13.71 -24.62 10.57
N ASN A 606 -14.27 -23.78 11.44
CA ASN A 606 -15.41 -24.12 12.28
C ASN A 606 -16.61 -24.60 11.44
N ASN A 607 -16.98 -23.83 10.41
CA ASN A 607 -18.13 -24.14 9.56
C ASN A 607 -17.89 -25.41 8.72
N LEU A 608 -16.68 -25.60 8.19
CA LEU A 608 -16.30 -26.82 7.46
C LEU A 608 -16.36 -28.06 8.36
N LEU A 609 -15.74 -28.02 9.54
CA LEU A 609 -15.75 -29.17 10.45
C LEU A 609 -17.15 -29.48 10.97
N ALA A 610 -18.01 -28.46 11.13
CA ALA A 610 -19.40 -28.65 11.51
C ALA A 610 -20.19 -29.39 10.42
N SER A 611 -20.01 -29.04 9.13
CA SER A 611 -20.63 -29.77 8.02
C SER A 611 -20.14 -31.22 7.92
N GLN A 612 -18.88 -31.46 8.31
CA GLN A 612 -18.26 -32.78 8.42
C GLN A 612 -18.69 -33.58 9.67
N ALA A 613 -19.53 -33.01 10.54
CA ALA A 613 -19.96 -33.57 11.82
C ALA A 613 -18.78 -33.95 12.75
N ARG A 614 -17.76 -33.08 12.81
CA ARG A 614 -16.55 -33.26 13.62
C ARG A 614 -16.61 -32.37 14.87
N VAL A 615 -16.39 -32.95 16.04
CA VAL A 615 -16.41 -32.23 17.33
C VAL A 615 -15.32 -31.15 17.41
N GLY A 616 -14.25 -31.27 16.63
CA GLY A 616 -13.19 -30.25 16.50
C GLY A 616 -13.68 -28.84 16.17
N ALA A 617 -14.84 -28.72 15.50
CA ALA A 617 -15.48 -27.42 15.23
C ALA A 617 -15.64 -26.57 16.51
N ASN A 618 -15.93 -27.19 17.65
CA ASN A 618 -16.15 -26.49 18.92
C ASN A 618 -14.89 -25.79 19.44
N GLY A 619 -13.70 -26.32 19.15
CA GLY A 619 -12.44 -25.65 19.49
C GLY A 619 -12.26 -24.36 18.68
N TYR A 620 -12.58 -24.41 17.38
CA TYR A 620 -12.55 -23.23 16.52
C TYR A 620 -13.65 -22.21 16.86
N PHE A 621 -14.81 -22.64 17.34
CA PHE A 621 -15.83 -21.74 17.91
C PHE A 621 -15.23 -20.87 19.02
N THR A 622 -14.55 -21.50 19.99
CA THR A 622 -13.90 -20.78 21.09
C THR A 622 -12.77 -19.87 20.60
N LYS A 623 -11.94 -20.33 19.66
CA LYS A 623 -10.88 -19.48 19.06
C LYS A 623 -11.43 -18.23 18.38
N VAL A 624 -12.55 -18.34 17.65
CA VAL A 624 -13.20 -17.17 17.02
C VAL A 624 -13.70 -16.20 18.08
N GLN A 625 -14.30 -16.69 19.17
CA GLN A 625 -14.69 -15.83 20.30
C GLN A 625 -13.50 -15.12 20.92
N GLU A 626 -12.40 -15.83 21.17
CA GLU A 626 -11.17 -15.27 21.75
C GLU A 626 -10.55 -14.20 20.85
N LEU A 627 -10.44 -14.47 19.54
CA LEU A 627 -9.89 -13.51 18.59
C LEU A 627 -10.79 -12.28 18.40
N PHE A 628 -12.11 -12.45 18.44
CA PHE A 628 -13.04 -11.33 18.39
C PHE A 628 -12.92 -10.42 19.62
N GLN A 629 -12.68 -10.97 20.81
CA GLN A 629 -12.39 -10.15 21.99
C GLN A 629 -11.00 -9.51 21.91
N LYS A 630 -10.00 -10.26 21.42
CA LYS A 630 -8.63 -9.76 21.25
C LYS A 630 -8.56 -8.57 20.29
N ASP A 631 -9.39 -8.55 19.25
CA ASP A 631 -9.47 -7.42 18.31
C ASP A 631 -9.79 -6.11 19.04
N TYR A 632 -10.81 -6.12 19.90
CA TYR A 632 -11.15 -4.99 20.76
C TYR A 632 -10.07 -4.69 21.81
N ASP A 633 -9.43 -5.72 22.40
CA ASP A 633 -8.31 -5.49 23.32
C ASP A 633 -7.14 -4.76 22.60
N ILE A 634 -6.92 -5.00 21.31
CA ILE A 634 -5.90 -4.32 20.49
C ILE A 634 -6.27 -2.86 20.23
N GLU A 635 -7.54 -2.59 19.93
CA GLU A 635 -8.07 -1.23 19.84
C GLU A 635 -7.84 -0.46 21.16
N GLU A 636 -8.21 -1.06 22.30
CA GLU A 636 -8.01 -0.43 23.63
C GLU A 636 -6.51 -0.21 23.94
N MET A 637 -5.64 -1.14 23.55
CA MET A 637 -4.18 -0.94 23.68
C MET A 637 -3.69 0.28 22.90
N TYR A 638 -4.22 0.52 21.69
CA TYR A 638 -3.91 1.73 20.94
C TYR A 638 -4.44 2.97 21.65
N HIS A 639 -5.70 2.96 22.08
CA HIS A 639 -6.32 4.13 22.74
C HIS A 639 -5.69 4.50 24.08
N THR A 640 -5.01 3.56 24.72
CA THR A 640 -4.38 3.76 26.03
C THR A 640 -2.88 4.07 25.96
N ILE A 641 -2.20 3.79 24.85
CA ILE A 641 -0.80 4.17 24.69
C ILE A 641 -0.73 5.69 24.51
N LEU A 642 -0.18 6.36 25.53
CA LEU A 642 -0.05 7.83 25.56
C LEU A 642 -1.37 8.59 25.28
N ASP A 643 -2.51 7.98 25.66
CA ASP A 643 -3.88 8.50 25.47
C ASP A 643 -4.33 8.64 23.99
N GLY A 644 -3.76 7.86 23.05
CA GLY A 644 -3.99 7.99 21.60
C GLY A 644 -5.29 7.38 21.05
N THR A 645 -6.42 8.09 21.08
CA THR A 645 -7.73 7.56 20.59
C THR A 645 -7.99 7.79 19.09
N ILE A 646 -7.67 6.84 18.19
CA ILE A 646 -7.98 6.97 16.73
C ILE A 646 -8.38 5.67 15.99
N MET A 647 -8.42 4.51 16.67
CA MET A 647 -8.69 3.19 16.04
C MET A 647 -10.15 2.73 16.15
N ASP A 648 -11.11 3.65 16.16
CA ASP A 648 -12.54 3.46 16.45
C ASP A 648 -13.42 3.14 15.22
N GLN A 649 -12.80 2.86 14.06
CA GLN A 649 -13.50 2.46 12.83
C GLN A 649 -13.95 0.99 12.89
N PRO A 650 -15.27 0.69 12.75
CA PRO A 650 -15.76 -0.68 12.66
C PRO A 650 -15.19 -1.41 11.45
N ASN A 651 -14.73 -2.65 11.63
CA ASN A 651 -13.93 -3.37 10.64
C ASN A 651 -14.41 -4.83 10.41
N VAL A 652 -15.31 -5.38 11.24
CA VAL A 652 -15.81 -6.76 11.14
C VAL A 652 -17.28 -6.82 10.72
N MET A 653 -17.63 -7.78 9.85
CA MET A 653 -19.01 -8.10 9.42
C MET A 653 -19.69 -6.99 8.59
N TYR A 654 -19.07 -6.64 7.46
CA TYR A 654 -19.69 -5.76 6.45
C TYR A 654 -20.80 -6.51 5.68
N TYR A 655 -22.00 -5.92 5.63
CA TYR A 655 -23.17 -6.49 4.95
C TYR A 655 -23.39 -5.97 3.53
N TYR A 656 -22.75 -4.85 3.18
CA TYR A 656 -22.85 -4.16 1.89
C TYR A 656 -21.55 -3.39 1.64
N TRP A 657 -21.59 -2.30 0.85
CA TRP A 657 -20.40 -1.50 0.55
C TRP A 657 -19.91 -0.71 1.76
N GLN A 658 -20.82 -0.21 2.60
CA GLN A 658 -20.51 0.69 3.72
C GLN A 658 -20.43 -0.04 5.08
N GLN A 659 -19.77 0.61 6.07
CA GLN A 659 -19.47 0.11 7.40
C GLN A 659 -20.70 -0.36 8.18
N PRO A 660 -20.54 -1.38 9.05
CA PRO A 660 -21.52 -1.66 10.09
C PRO A 660 -21.45 -0.57 11.18
N MET A 661 -22.51 -0.44 11.96
CA MET A 661 -22.52 0.50 13.10
C MET A 661 -21.88 -0.07 14.37
N GLN A 662 -21.45 -1.34 14.33
CA GLN A 662 -20.82 -2.06 15.43
C GLN A 662 -20.20 -3.35 14.89
N ASP A 663 -19.00 -3.70 15.35
CA ASP A 663 -18.41 -5.00 15.05
C ASP A 663 -19.27 -6.16 15.57
N THR A 664 -19.47 -7.14 14.72
CA THR A 664 -20.24 -8.35 15.03
C THR A 664 -19.36 -9.57 14.84
N MET A 665 -19.36 -10.50 15.79
CA MET A 665 -18.58 -11.73 15.67
C MET A 665 -19.04 -12.56 14.45
N PRO A 666 -18.12 -13.18 13.69
CA PRO A 666 -18.46 -14.09 12.59
C PRO A 666 -19.41 -15.23 12.98
N MET A 667 -20.18 -15.71 12.02
CA MET A 667 -21.07 -16.86 12.22
C MET A 667 -20.26 -18.15 12.45
N VAL A 668 -20.52 -18.78 13.59
CA VAL A 668 -19.88 -20.04 14.01
C VAL A 668 -20.92 -21.03 14.52
N THR A 669 -20.63 -22.31 14.36
CA THR A 669 -21.48 -23.45 14.67
C THR A 669 -20.91 -24.26 15.84
N TRP A 670 -21.81 -24.79 16.68
CA TRP A 670 -21.45 -25.73 17.76
C TRP A 670 -21.99 -27.13 17.46
N VAL A 671 -21.10 -28.12 17.39
CA VAL A 671 -21.44 -29.54 17.18
C VAL A 671 -21.79 -30.21 18.51
N GLN A 672 -22.93 -30.92 18.56
CA GLN A 672 -23.40 -31.60 19.77
C GLN A 672 -22.52 -32.82 20.13
N GLN A 673 -21.51 -32.59 20.97
CA GLN A 673 -20.54 -33.61 21.37
C GLN A 673 -21.08 -34.71 22.30
N ARG A 674 -22.24 -34.53 22.95
CA ARG A 674 -22.85 -35.58 23.81
C ARG A 674 -23.68 -36.58 23.03
N LYS A 675 -24.02 -36.26 21.78
CA LYS A 675 -24.83 -37.13 20.93
C LYS A 675 -23.89 -38.00 20.12
N ALA A 676 -24.10 -39.31 20.15
CA ALA A 676 -23.38 -40.23 19.28
C ALA A 676 -23.66 -39.87 17.81
N ASN A 677 -22.62 -39.85 16.99
CA ASN A 677 -22.74 -39.63 15.56
C ASN A 677 -23.21 -40.93 14.88
N ILE A 678 -24.15 -40.78 13.95
CA ILE A 678 -24.76 -41.89 13.22
C ILE A 678 -23.74 -42.63 12.33
N ALA A 679 -22.64 -41.98 11.97
CA ALA A 679 -21.54 -42.57 11.23
C ALA A 679 -20.56 -43.37 12.12
N GLY A 680 -20.60 -43.18 13.43
CA GLY A 680 -19.65 -43.74 14.38
C GLY A 680 -18.69 -42.71 14.98
N VAL A 681 -17.72 -43.22 15.77
CA VAL A 681 -16.84 -42.39 16.61
C VAL A 681 -15.74 -41.67 15.83
N MET A 682 -15.35 -42.18 14.67
CA MET A 682 -14.26 -41.66 13.84
C MET A 682 -14.81 -41.06 12.54
N ARG A 683 -14.31 -39.88 12.20
CA ARG A 683 -14.52 -39.19 10.93
C ARG A 683 -13.15 -39.01 10.27
N ILE A 684 -13.01 -39.25 8.98
CA ILE A 684 -11.77 -39.01 8.23
C ILE A 684 -12.03 -38.05 7.08
N THR A 685 -11.11 -37.13 6.84
CA THR A 685 -11.18 -36.10 5.79
C THR A 685 -9.83 -36.08 5.06
N PRO A 686 -9.74 -36.64 3.85
CA PRO A 686 -8.55 -36.49 3.02
C PRO A 686 -8.32 -35.02 2.63
N GLU A 687 -7.06 -34.65 2.38
CA GLU A 687 -6.69 -33.38 1.76
C GLU A 687 -7.46 -33.17 0.44
N GLU A 688 -7.74 -31.91 0.09
CA GLU A 688 -8.53 -31.51 -1.11
C GLU A 688 -10.00 -31.98 -1.10
N SER A 689 -10.52 -32.41 0.04
CA SER A 689 -11.92 -32.79 0.20
C SER A 689 -12.64 -31.96 1.25
N SER A 690 -13.83 -31.46 0.91
CA SER A 690 -14.78 -30.89 1.87
C SER A 690 -15.63 -31.97 2.57
N GLY A 691 -15.65 -33.20 2.04
CA GLY A 691 -16.36 -34.36 2.58
C GLY A 691 -15.69 -35.00 3.80
N ALA A 692 -16.41 -35.91 4.48
CA ALA A 692 -15.93 -36.67 5.62
C ALA A 692 -16.59 -38.06 5.73
N TRP A 693 -15.75 -39.09 5.85
CA TRP A 693 -16.14 -40.50 5.90
C TRP A 693 -15.98 -41.10 7.30
N PRO A 694 -16.70 -42.19 7.66
CA PRO A 694 -17.72 -42.88 6.89
C PRO A 694 -19.06 -42.14 6.99
N GLY A 695 -19.94 -42.25 6.02
CA GLY A 695 -21.21 -41.52 5.99
C GLY A 695 -21.36 -40.82 4.65
N ASP A 696 -22.52 -40.19 4.47
CA ASP A 696 -22.86 -39.49 3.24
C ASP A 696 -23.12 -38.01 3.55
N ASN A 697 -22.48 -37.13 2.82
CA ASN A 697 -22.82 -35.72 2.69
C ASN A 697 -22.65 -35.28 1.21
N GLU A 698 -23.18 -34.10 0.88
CA GLU A 698 -23.12 -33.55 -0.49
C GLU A 698 -21.70 -33.28 -1.02
N ASN A 699 -20.71 -33.21 -0.12
CA ASN A 699 -19.30 -33.01 -0.45
C ASN A 699 -18.51 -34.33 -0.56
N ASP A 700 -19.08 -35.48 -0.19
CA ASP A 700 -18.41 -36.78 -0.31
C ASP A 700 -18.43 -37.27 -1.78
N CYS A 701 -19.53 -36.99 -2.49
CA CYS A 701 -19.69 -37.31 -3.90
C CYS A 701 -20.89 -36.56 -4.50
N ALA A 702 -20.91 -36.40 -5.84
CA ALA A 702 -21.98 -35.67 -6.55
C ALA A 702 -23.40 -36.21 -6.32
N GLN A 703 -23.54 -37.48 -5.91
CA GLN A 703 -24.85 -38.09 -5.60
C GLN A 703 -25.36 -37.69 -4.21
N GLY A 704 -24.46 -37.32 -3.28
CA GLY A 704 -24.77 -36.98 -1.88
C GLY A 704 -25.27 -38.16 -1.02
N TYR A 705 -25.28 -39.38 -1.54
CA TYR A 705 -25.62 -40.61 -0.82
C TYR A 705 -24.94 -41.83 -1.45
N SER A 706 -24.74 -42.89 -0.68
CA SER A 706 -24.01 -44.10 -1.09
C SER A 706 -22.64 -43.79 -1.69
N CYS A 707 -21.94 -42.81 -1.12
CA CYS A 707 -20.69 -42.33 -1.66
C CYS A 707 -19.59 -43.39 -1.54
N PRO A 708 -18.73 -43.53 -2.57
CA PRO A 708 -17.61 -44.45 -2.51
C PRO A 708 -16.59 -43.98 -1.47
N ASN A 709 -15.66 -44.87 -1.14
CA ASN A 709 -14.49 -44.49 -0.36
C ASN A 709 -13.69 -43.41 -1.10
N PRO A 710 -13.06 -42.46 -0.38
CA PRO A 710 -12.33 -41.39 -1.01
C PRO A 710 -11.08 -41.91 -1.73
N THR A 711 -10.68 -41.19 -2.77
CA THR A 711 -9.45 -41.44 -3.53
C THR A 711 -8.56 -40.20 -3.49
N VAL A 712 -7.28 -40.40 -3.20
CA VAL A 712 -6.25 -39.36 -3.15
C VAL A 712 -5.16 -39.71 -4.14
N TYR A 713 -4.68 -38.74 -4.91
CA TYR A 713 -3.60 -38.93 -5.87
C TYR A 713 -2.26 -38.49 -5.28
N LEU A 714 -1.20 -39.19 -5.67
CA LEU A 714 0.18 -38.88 -5.32
C LEU A 714 1.03 -38.90 -6.58
N ASP A 715 1.91 -37.92 -6.72
CA ASP A 715 2.96 -37.90 -7.75
C ASP A 715 4.30 -37.38 -7.17
N PRO A 716 5.43 -37.55 -7.88
CA PRO A 716 6.74 -37.15 -7.39
C PRO A 716 6.98 -35.63 -7.29
N TYR A 717 6.11 -34.82 -7.89
CA TYR A 717 6.28 -33.38 -8.10
C TYR A 717 5.27 -32.53 -7.31
N LEU A 718 4.58 -33.14 -6.33
CA LEU A 718 3.76 -32.44 -5.35
C LEU A 718 4.58 -31.34 -4.62
N PRO A 719 4.15 -30.06 -4.62
CA PRO A 719 4.86 -28.98 -3.93
C PRO A 719 5.13 -29.25 -2.45
N PHE A 720 4.23 -29.96 -1.77
CA PHE A 720 4.36 -30.32 -0.35
C PHE A 720 4.91 -31.74 -0.09
N GLY A 721 5.24 -32.48 -1.16
CA GLY A 721 5.82 -33.84 -1.11
C GLY A 721 4.96 -34.93 -0.44
N SER A 722 3.74 -34.62 -0.02
CA SER A 722 2.84 -35.52 0.72
C SER A 722 1.40 -35.02 0.62
N LYS A 723 0.45 -35.93 0.87
CA LYS A 723 -0.96 -35.60 1.13
C LYS A 723 -1.32 -35.95 2.57
N TYR A 724 -2.38 -35.39 3.14
CA TYR A 724 -2.84 -35.76 4.48
C TYR A 724 -4.25 -36.35 4.52
N VAL A 725 -4.56 -37.01 5.64
CA VAL A 725 -5.91 -37.39 6.07
C VAL A 725 -6.08 -36.95 7.51
N ASP A 726 -7.05 -36.08 7.77
CA ASP A 726 -7.41 -35.65 9.11
C ASP A 726 -8.38 -36.65 9.74
N VAL A 727 -8.00 -37.20 10.91
CA VAL A 727 -8.82 -38.10 11.72
C VAL A 727 -9.48 -37.29 12.83
N GLY A 728 -10.81 -37.16 12.77
CA GLY A 728 -11.61 -36.36 13.69
C GLY A 728 -12.57 -37.18 14.55
N LEU A 729 -12.92 -36.62 15.71
CA LEU A 729 -13.91 -37.14 16.63
C LEU A 729 -15.33 -36.89 16.12
N GLY A 730 -16.13 -37.95 15.99
CA GLY A 730 -17.53 -37.87 15.57
C GLY A 730 -18.51 -37.56 16.71
N GLY A 731 -18.20 -37.88 17.97
CA GLY A 731 -19.16 -37.76 19.09
C GLY A 731 -18.49 -37.74 20.48
N SER A 732 -19.12 -38.32 21.49
CA SER A 732 -18.64 -38.27 22.88
C SER A 732 -17.50 -39.24 23.21
N GLU A 733 -17.35 -40.29 22.41
CA GLU A 733 -16.47 -41.42 22.73
C GLU A 733 -15.07 -41.22 22.20
N ASN A 734 -14.10 -41.10 23.10
CA ASN A 734 -12.68 -41.09 22.76
C ASN A 734 -12.29 -42.41 22.09
N PHE A 735 -11.31 -42.40 21.18
CA PHE A 735 -10.80 -43.63 20.58
C PHE A 735 -9.30 -43.51 20.29
N THR A 736 -8.65 -44.67 20.13
CA THR A 736 -7.34 -44.73 19.46
C THR A 736 -7.52 -45.30 18.07
N PHE A 737 -6.58 -45.07 17.17
CA PHE A 737 -6.63 -45.64 15.83
C PHE A 737 -5.25 -46.09 15.37
N THR A 738 -5.26 -47.02 14.42
CA THR A 738 -4.07 -47.49 13.69
C THR A 738 -4.28 -47.26 12.21
N VAL A 739 -3.19 -46.95 11.50
CA VAL A 739 -3.19 -46.73 10.06
C VAL A 739 -2.31 -47.80 9.42
N THR A 740 -2.89 -48.58 8.51
CA THR A 740 -2.18 -49.67 7.84
C THR A 740 -2.33 -49.54 6.33
N SER A 741 -1.25 -49.78 5.60
CA SER A 741 -1.25 -49.83 4.14
C SER A 741 -1.12 -51.28 3.68
N ASN A 742 -1.78 -51.64 2.57
CA ASN A 742 -1.62 -52.95 1.93
C ASN A 742 -0.34 -53.07 1.07
N VAL A 743 0.44 -52.00 0.93
CA VAL A 743 1.68 -51.93 0.14
C VAL A 743 2.83 -51.36 0.96
N SER A 744 4.08 -51.65 0.54
CA SER A 744 5.30 -51.19 1.22
C SER A 744 5.86 -49.85 0.73
N TRP A 745 5.41 -49.35 -0.42
CA TRP A 745 5.90 -48.09 -0.99
C TRP A 745 5.21 -46.85 -0.41
N ILE A 746 4.10 -47.03 0.33
CA ILE A 746 3.49 -45.95 1.12
C ILE A 746 4.15 -45.84 2.48
N THR A 747 4.46 -44.61 2.88
CA THR A 747 4.72 -44.23 4.26
C THR A 747 3.53 -43.46 4.82
N VAL A 748 3.16 -43.78 6.06
CA VAL A 748 2.16 -43.05 6.84
C VAL A 748 2.80 -42.51 8.12
N SER A 749 2.56 -41.23 8.43
CA SER A 749 3.14 -40.58 9.61
C SER A 749 2.14 -39.61 10.25
N PRO A 750 1.71 -39.85 11.51
CA PRO A 750 1.96 -41.05 12.30
C PRO A 750 1.12 -42.26 11.83
N SER A 751 1.58 -43.49 12.10
CA SER A 751 0.84 -44.73 11.75
C SER A 751 -0.26 -45.12 12.75
N GLY A 752 -0.64 -44.19 13.64
CA GLY A 752 -1.63 -44.40 14.68
C GLY A 752 -1.69 -43.19 15.63
N GLY A 753 -2.73 -43.16 16.47
CA GLY A 753 -3.03 -41.97 17.24
C GLY A 753 -4.13 -42.14 18.26
N SER A 754 -4.44 -41.06 18.98
CA SER A 754 -5.54 -40.98 19.93
C SER A 754 -6.29 -39.68 19.77
N VAL A 755 -7.60 -39.80 19.65
CA VAL A 755 -8.53 -38.68 19.49
C VAL A 755 -9.48 -38.67 20.69
N SER A 756 -9.66 -37.50 21.30
CA SER A 756 -10.48 -37.31 22.49
C SER A 756 -11.17 -35.95 22.49
N LEU A 757 -12.08 -35.70 23.43
CA LEU A 757 -12.70 -34.37 23.55
C LEU A 757 -11.69 -33.22 23.79
N SER A 758 -10.54 -33.51 24.41
CA SER A 758 -9.48 -32.52 24.63
C SER A 758 -8.52 -32.38 23.45
N ASN A 759 -8.50 -33.35 22.54
CA ASN A 759 -7.73 -33.34 21.30
C ASN A 759 -8.55 -34.02 20.20
N PRO A 760 -9.54 -33.32 19.63
CA PRO A 760 -10.60 -33.93 18.82
C PRO A 760 -10.18 -34.26 17.39
N GLU A 761 -8.93 -33.99 17.01
CA GLU A 761 -8.41 -34.17 15.67
C GLU A 761 -6.95 -34.63 15.69
N GLN A 762 -6.56 -35.40 14.69
CA GLN A 762 -5.17 -35.76 14.44
C GLN A 762 -4.93 -35.92 12.94
N ARG A 763 -3.97 -35.17 12.41
CA ARG A 763 -3.54 -35.27 11.01
C ARG A 763 -2.59 -36.44 10.79
N VAL A 764 -2.78 -37.17 9.69
CA VAL A 764 -1.90 -38.25 9.23
C VAL A 764 -1.39 -37.92 7.83
N TYR A 765 -0.09 -37.75 7.67
CA TYR A 765 0.55 -37.56 6.37
C TYR A 765 0.80 -38.90 5.69
N VAL A 766 0.59 -38.93 4.38
CA VAL A 766 0.79 -40.07 3.50
C VAL A 766 1.65 -39.62 2.33
N SER A 767 2.74 -40.36 2.09
CA SER A 767 3.67 -40.11 0.98
C SER A 767 4.24 -41.41 0.44
N VAL A 768 4.92 -41.33 -0.71
CA VAL A 768 5.69 -42.44 -1.27
C VAL A 768 7.12 -42.38 -0.71
N ASN A 769 7.63 -43.47 -0.15
CA ASN A 769 8.99 -43.50 0.42
C ASN A 769 10.09 -43.51 -0.64
N ASP A 770 9.83 -44.19 -1.75
CA ASP A 770 10.77 -44.45 -2.83
C ASP A 770 9.98 -44.63 -4.12
N TRP A 771 9.95 -43.58 -4.94
CA TRP A 771 9.25 -43.58 -6.22
C TRP A 771 9.75 -44.67 -7.17
N SER A 772 10.99 -45.18 -7.02
CA SER A 772 11.49 -46.28 -7.85
C SER A 772 10.75 -47.61 -7.64
N GLN A 773 9.99 -47.75 -6.56
CA GLN A 773 9.17 -48.93 -6.26
C GLN A 773 7.77 -48.86 -6.90
N VAL A 774 7.37 -47.70 -7.42
CA VAL A 774 6.08 -47.49 -8.10
C VAL A 774 6.29 -47.59 -9.60
N SER A 775 5.57 -48.48 -10.28
CA SER A 775 5.62 -48.63 -11.73
C SER A 775 4.32 -48.15 -12.38
N GLY A 776 4.36 -47.02 -13.10
CA GLY A 776 3.17 -46.40 -13.69
C GLY A 776 2.15 -46.00 -12.61
N ASN A 777 0.87 -46.26 -12.87
CA ASN A 777 -0.21 -46.02 -11.90
C ASN A 777 -0.39 -47.25 -10.99
N GLN A 778 -0.21 -47.06 -9.69
CA GLN A 778 -0.47 -48.09 -8.68
C GLN A 778 -1.40 -47.58 -7.59
N SER A 779 -2.38 -48.40 -7.22
CA SER A 779 -3.30 -48.10 -6.13
C SER A 779 -2.89 -48.81 -4.84
N ALA A 780 -3.07 -48.13 -3.73
CA ALA A 780 -2.91 -48.63 -2.39
C ALA A 780 -4.20 -48.38 -1.59
N LEU A 781 -4.51 -49.30 -0.69
CA LEU A 781 -5.57 -49.17 0.28
C LEU A 781 -4.94 -48.85 1.64
N VAL A 782 -5.21 -47.66 2.16
CA VAL A 782 -4.80 -47.23 3.50
C VAL A 782 -6.01 -47.28 4.41
N ASN A 783 -5.98 -48.18 5.39
CA ASN A 783 -7.07 -48.43 6.33
C ASN A 783 -6.82 -47.68 7.64
N PHE A 784 -7.76 -46.83 8.02
CA PHE A 784 -7.85 -46.20 9.33
C PHE A 784 -8.77 -47.05 10.19
N THR A 785 -8.24 -47.68 11.24
CA THR A 785 -8.98 -48.63 12.08
C THR A 785 -8.98 -48.19 13.53
N THR A 786 -10.16 -48.04 14.13
CA THR A 786 -10.30 -47.70 15.55
C THR A 786 -9.91 -48.88 16.45
N THR A 787 -9.30 -48.56 17.58
CA THR A 787 -8.97 -49.46 18.68
C THR A 787 -9.46 -48.84 20.00
N GLY A 788 -10.44 -49.46 20.67
CA GLY A 788 -11.02 -49.03 21.97
C GLY A 788 -11.98 -47.82 21.94
N PRO A 789 -12.77 -47.56 23.03
CA PRO A 789 -12.67 -48.08 24.40
C PRO A 789 -13.81 -49.02 24.87
N ASP A 790 -13.65 -49.55 26.09
CA ASP A 790 -14.46 -50.51 26.85
C ASP A 790 -15.99 -50.52 26.64
N ALA A 791 -16.50 -51.72 26.35
CA ALA A 791 -17.91 -52.09 26.27
C ALA A 791 -18.62 -52.12 27.64
N THR A 792 -18.77 -50.97 28.31
CA THR A 792 -19.62 -50.86 29.51
C THR A 792 -20.90 -50.05 29.33
N ASP A 793 -21.04 -49.24 28.27
CA ASP A 793 -22.32 -48.59 27.95
C ASP A 793 -23.13 -49.41 26.93
N THR A 794 -24.01 -50.25 27.46
CA THR A 794 -24.89 -51.14 26.71
C THR A 794 -26.08 -50.46 26.02
N THR A 795 -26.15 -49.12 26.00
CA THR A 795 -27.30 -48.38 25.43
C THR A 795 -27.21 -48.11 23.92
N LEU A 796 -26.06 -48.35 23.28
CA LEU A 796 -25.86 -48.20 21.82
C LEU A 796 -25.57 -49.56 21.15
N GLN A 797 -26.58 -50.43 21.09
CA GLN A 797 -26.42 -51.83 20.67
C GLN A 797 -26.11 -52.10 19.17
N ASN A 798 -25.74 -51.11 18.35
CA ASN A 798 -25.58 -51.30 16.89
C ASN A 798 -24.22 -50.93 16.27
N PHE A 799 -23.21 -50.50 17.03
CA PHE A 799 -21.86 -50.24 16.48
C PHE A 799 -20.84 -51.20 17.08
N THR A 800 -20.52 -52.27 16.35
CA THR A 800 -19.51 -53.26 16.74
C THR A 800 -18.10 -52.63 16.85
N ASN A 801 -17.48 -52.82 18.01
CA ASN A 801 -16.08 -52.70 18.49
C ASN A 801 -14.85 -52.43 17.58
N THR A 802 -14.97 -52.20 16.27
CA THR A 802 -13.85 -51.79 15.39
C THR A 802 -14.45 -51.16 14.14
N LEU A 803 -14.19 -49.86 13.92
CA LEU A 803 -14.57 -49.15 12.71
C LEU A 803 -13.34 -49.03 11.81
N THR A 804 -13.43 -49.51 10.58
CA THR A 804 -12.38 -49.36 9.56
C THR A 804 -12.89 -48.51 8.42
N VAL A 805 -12.19 -47.43 8.12
CA VAL A 805 -12.49 -46.54 7.01
C VAL A 805 -11.31 -46.57 6.03
N PRO A 806 -11.50 -47.15 4.83
CA PRO A 806 -10.46 -47.20 3.81
C PRO A 806 -10.36 -45.89 3.03
N VAL A 807 -9.13 -45.48 2.69
CA VAL A 807 -8.81 -44.43 1.71
C VAL A 807 -7.99 -45.07 0.60
N THR A 808 -8.37 -44.83 -0.66
CA THR A 808 -7.59 -45.29 -1.81
C THR A 808 -6.55 -44.23 -2.15
N PHE A 809 -5.27 -44.59 -2.16
CA PHE A 809 -4.22 -43.72 -2.68
C PHE A 809 -3.79 -44.23 -4.06
N VAL A 810 -3.69 -43.36 -5.05
CA VAL A 810 -3.22 -43.68 -6.40
C VAL A 810 -1.90 -42.95 -6.63
N ALA A 811 -0.80 -43.69 -6.66
CA ALA A 811 0.52 -43.15 -6.98
C ALA A 811 0.76 -43.25 -8.49
N ASN A 812 1.09 -42.12 -9.11
CA ASN A 812 1.47 -42.03 -10.51
C ASN A 812 2.95 -41.62 -10.62
N HIS A 813 3.83 -42.57 -10.93
CA HIS A 813 5.26 -42.29 -11.05
C HIS A 813 5.58 -41.71 -12.44
N THR A 814 5.52 -40.39 -12.53
CA THR A 814 5.96 -39.62 -13.69
C THR A 814 7.43 -39.21 -13.57
N GLN A 815 8.11 -38.98 -14.70
CA GLN A 815 9.49 -38.50 -14.71
C GLN A 815 9.74 -37.70 -15.99
N PRO A 816 10.29 -36.47 -15.91
CA PRO A 816 10.66 -35.71 -17.10
C PRO A 816 11.89 -36.34 -17.75
N ALA A 817 12.17 -35.94 -18.99
CA ALA A 817 13.41 -36.34 -19.65
C ALA A 817 14.64 -35.93 -18.80
N SER A 818 15.66 -36.79 -18.73
CA SER A 818 16.83 -36.59 -17.84
C SER A 818 17.65 -35.32 -18.12
N ASN A 819 17.45 -34.69 -19.27
CA ASN A 819 18.11 -33.46 -19.70
C ASN A 819 17.19 -32.23 -19.68
N PHE A 820 15.97 -32.36 -19.17
CA PHE A 820 15.03 -31.25 -19.03
C PHE A 820 15.41 -30.39 -17.82
N THR A 821 15.21 -29.07 -17.95
CA THR A 821 15.34 -28.10 -16.87
C THR A 821 14.18 -27.13 -16.98
N GLY A 822 13.43 -26.96 -15.90
CA GLY A 822 12.19 -26.18 -15.93
C GLY A 822 11.17 -26.68 -14.91
N PHE A 823 9.94 -26.15 -15.00
CA PHE A 823 8.86 -26.50 -14.10
C PHE A 823 8.17 -27.80 -14.53
N VAL A 824 7.72 -28.61 -13.59
CA VAL A 824 7.17 -29.94 -13.87
C VAL A 824 5.73 -30.05 -13.36
N GLU A 825 4.86 -30.68 -14.13
CA GLU A 825 3.49 -31.00 -13.70
C GLU A 825 3.47 -31.84 -12.43
N GLY A 826 2.73 -31.34 -11.44
CA GLY A 826 2.28 -32.07 -10.24
C GLY A 826 0.79 -31.79 -10.02
N ASP A 827 0.03 -32.79 -9.58
CA ASP A 827 -1.44 -32.75 -9.43
C ASP A 827 -2.19 -32.21 -10.66
N GLY A 828 -1.67 -32.44 -11.87
CA GLY A 828 -2.30 -31.94 -13.10
C GLY A 828 -2.23 -30.41 -13.28
N VAL A 829 -1.24 -29.75 -12.66
CA VAL A 829 -1.01 -28.31 -12.77
C VAL A 829 0.48 -28.00 -12.90
N ILE A 830 0.82 -27.04 -13.76
CA ILE A 830 2.12 -26.36 -13.76
C ILE A 830 1.91 -24.90 -13.36
N SER A 831 2.42 -24.46 -12.21
CA SER A 831 2.32 -23.09 -11.72
C SER A 831 3.71 -22.44 -11.67
N VAL A 832 3.83 -21.22 -12.19
CA VAL A 832 5.09 -20.49 -12.35
C VAL A 832 4.93 -19.03 -11.96
N GLY A 833 5.78 -18.53 -11.06
CA GLY A 833 5.89 -17.10 -10.78
C GLY A 833 6.47 -16.34 -11.97
N ALA A 834 5.90 -15.19 -12.31
CA ALA A 834 6.24 -14.52 -13.58
C ALA A 834 7.71 -14.05 -13.66
N ALA A 835 8.37 -13.80 -12.53
CA ALA A 835 9.79 -13.49 -12.48
C ALA A 835 10.71 -14.70 -12.78
N HIS A 836 10.23 -15.94 -12.60
CA HIS A 836 11.03 -17.16 -12.76
C HIS A 836 11.13 -17.63 -14.22
N THR A 837 11.59 -16.73 -15.08
CA THR A 837 11.80 -17.02 -16.50
C THR A 837 12.97 -17.98 -16.72
N SER A 838 12.86 -18.82 -17.76
CA SER A 838 13.99 -19.55 -18.35
C SER A 838 14.88 -18.62 -19.18
N SER A 839 14.28 -17.67 -19.88
CA SER A 839 14.99 -16.61 -20.61
C SER A 839 14.09 -15.42 -20.87
N ASN A 840 14.71 -14.26 -21.13
CA ASN A 840 14.03 -12.99 -21.35
C ASN A 840 14.74 -12.27 -22.52
N THR A 841 13.95 -11.72 -23.45
CA THR A 841 14.46 -11.03 -24.65
C THR A 841 13.92 -9.61 -24.72
N SER A 842 14.78 -8.65 -25.04
CA SER A 842 14.39 -7.26 -25.24
C SER A 842 13.98 -6.97 -26.68
N ALA A 843 13.10 -5.98 -26.86
CA ALA A 843 12.75 -5.42 -28.15
C ALA A 843 12.64 -3.89 -28.04
N ALA A 844 13.23 -3.15 -28.98
CA ALA A 844 13.31 -1.69 -28.97
C ALA A 844 13.81 -1.09 -27.63
N GLY A 845 14.72 -1.78 -26.93
CA GLY A 845 15.27 -1.35 -25.64
C GLY A 845 14.38 -1.63 -24.42
N ILE A 846 13.20 -2.22 -24.62
CA ILE A 846 12.25 -2.61 -23.57
C ILE A 846 12.50 -4.08 -23.21
N THR A 847 12.46 -4.41 -21.93
CA THR A 847 12.57 -5.78 -21.40
C THR A 847 11.54 -6.01 -20.29
N TRP A 848 11.15 -7.25 -20.06
CA TRP A 848 10.43 -7.58 -18.83
C TRP A 848 11.37 -7.38 -17.64
N THR A 849 10.91 -6.62 -16.65
CA THR A 849 11.65 -6.30 -15.44
C THR A 849 10.80 -6.65 -14.22
N GLU A 850 11.42 -7.28 -13.24
CA GLU A 850 10.76 -7.63 -11.99
C GLU A 850 10.51 -6.40 -11.12
N LEU A 851 9.33 -6.33 -10.51
CA LEU A 851 8.96 -5.50 -9.38
C LEU A 851 8.84 -6.45 -8.17
N PRO A 852 9.92 -6.63 -7.39
CA PRO A 852 9.93 -7.61 -6.31
C PRO A 852 8.83 -7.32 -5.31
N GLY A 853 8.04 -8.33 -4.94
CA GLY A 853 6.97 -8.19 -3.95
C GLY A 853 5.66 -7.54 -4.42
N TYR A 854 5.59 -7.03 -5.67
CA TYR A 854 4.34 -6.49 -6.19
C TYR A 854 3.23 -7.55 -6.19
N GLY A 855 2.04 -7.14 -5.74
CA GLY A 855 0.81 -7.90 -5.95
C GLY A 855 0.59 -8.97 -4.90
N ARG A 856 -0.01 -10.09 -5.30
CA ARG A 856 -0.59 -11.05 -4.33
C ARG A 856 0.39 -12.11 -3.82
N THR A 857 1.40 -12.47 -4.61
CA THR A 857 2.28 -13.61 -4.33
C THR A 857 3.74 -13.17 -4.26
N LEU A 858 4.62 -13.62 -5.17
CA LEU A 858 6.06 -13.39 -5.09
C LEU A 858 6.48 -12.01 -5.58
N SER A 859 6.10 -11.68 -6.82
CA SER A 859 6.46 -10.43 -7.51
C SER A 859 5.58 -10.24 -8.76
N GLY A 860 5.69 -9.08 -9.40
CA GLY A 860 5.15 -8.81 -10.73
C GLY A 860 6.29 -8.54 -11.72
N VAL A 861 6.07 -8.79 -13.01
CA VAL A 861 6.98 -8.36 -14.08
C VAL A 861 6.26 -7.39 -15.00
N THR A 862 6.94 -6.29 -15.34
CA THR A 862 6.42 -5.23 -16.20
C THR A 862 7.47 -4.80 -17.23
N PRO A 863 7.10 -4.36 -18.45
CA PRO A 863 8.06 -3.81 -19.39
C PRO A 863 8.70 -2.52 -18.91
N MET A 864 10.04 -2.48 -18.92
CA MET A 864 10.81 -1.27 -18.62
C MET A 864 11.94 -1.04 -19.63
N PRO A 865 12.34 0.22 -19.88
CA PRO A 865 11.63 1.45 -19.49
C PRO A 865 10.40 1.68 -20.38
N ARG A 866 9.28 2.18 -19.83
CA ARG A 866 7.97 2.16 -20.52
C ARG A 866 7.87 3.12 -21.72
N THR A 867 8.83 4.03 -21.89
CA THR A 867 8.87 5.05 -22.95
C THR A 867 9.99 4.84 -23.99
N ALA A 868 10.77 3.75 -23.90
CA ALA A 868 12.01 3.56 -24.67
C ALA A 868 11.85 3.57 -26.20
N ASP A 869 10.67 3.23 -26.71
CA ASP A 869 10.43 2.96 -28.12
C ASP A 869 9.67 4.08 -28.86
N ASN A 870 9.58 5.28 -28.25
CA ASN A 870 8.74 6.37 -28.75
C ASN A 870 7.28 5.97 -29.01
N ASN A 871 6.76 5.04 -28.20
CA ASN A 871 5.34 4.64 -28.17
C ASN A 871 4.89 3.86 -29.40
N THR A 872 5.81 3.14 -30.03
CA THR A 872 5.45 2.16 -31.05
C THR A 872 4.66 1.00 -30.45
N ASN A 873 3.88 0.35 -31.30
CA ASN A 873 3.16 -0.88 -30.97
C ASN A 873 3.96 -2.06 -31.52
N PHE A 874 4.05 -3.14 -30.75
CA PHE A 874 4.57 -4.41 -31.21
C PHE A 874 3.43 -5.25 -31.80
N THR A 875 3.71 -5.95 -32.90
CA THR A 875 2.83 -7.03 -33.35
C THR A 875 3.08 -8.29 -32.53
N ALA A 876 2.10 -9.19 -32.49
CA ALA A 876 2.30 -10.52 -31.90
C ALA A 876 3.56 -11.19 -32.46
N GLY A 877 4.43 -11.67 -31.56
CA GLY A 877 5.72 -12.27 -31.93
C GLY A 877 6.91 -11.30 -32.11
N ALA A 878 6.70 -9.98 -32.08
CA ALA A 878 7.77 -8.98 -32.29
C ALA A 878 8.13 -8.16 -31.04
N GLY A 879 7.33 -8.28 -29.97
CA GLY A 879 7.56 -7.57 -28.72
C GLY A 879 8.59 -8.24 -27.81
N PRO A 880 8.98 -7.58 -26.71
CA PRO A 880 9.81 -8.19 -25.69
C PRO A 880 9.10 -9.41 -25.09
N SER A 881 9.87 -10.46 -24.79
CA SER A 881 9.31 -11.77 -24.46
C SER A 881 9.98 -12.42 -23.26
N ALA A 882 9.16 -13.05 -22.42
CA ALA A 882 9.57 -13.86 -21.27
C ALA A 882 9.21 -15.32 -21.55
N ARG A 883 10.16 -16.24 -21.37
CA ARG A 883 9.98 -17.67 -21.65
C ARG A 883 10.00 -18.49 -20.37
N TYR A 884 9.13 -19.50 -20.31
CA TYR A 884 8.98 -20.41 -19.19
C TYR A 884 8.98 -21.85 -19.72
N ASP A 885 10.01 -22.61 -19.39
CA ASP A 885 10.08 -24.02 -19.80
C ASP A 885 9.32 -24.89 -18.80
N PHE A 886 8.45 -25.76 -19.33
CA PHE A 886 7.67 -26.68 -18.52
C PHE A 886 7.62 -28.09 -19.10
N TYR A 887 7.40 -29.08 -18.24
CA TYR A 887 7.19 -30.47 -18.61
C TYR A 887 5.77 -30.90 -18.29
N ASN A 888 5.03 -31.26 -19.34
CA ASN A 888 3.65 -31.71 -19.28
C ASN A 888 3.61 -33.24 -19.35
N PHE A 889 2.96 -33.87 -18.39
CA PHE A 889 2.65 -35.30 -18.39
C PHE A 889 1.22 -35.60 -18.86
N ASN A 890 0.30 -34.62 -18.75
CA ASN A 890 -1.13 -34.69 -19.06
C ASN A 890 -1.83 -35.83 -18.31
N THR A 891 -1.62 -35.91 -16.99
CA THR A 891 -1.97 -37.10 -16.18
C THR A 891 -3.44 -37.25 -15.83
N ILE A 892 -4.21 -36.15 -15.82
CA ILE A 892 -5.59 -36.09 -15.30
C ILE A 892 -6.63 -35.92 -16.44
N GLY A 893 -6.19 -36.07 -17.70
CA GLY A 893 -7.04 -35.94 -18.89
C GLY A 893 -6.72 -34.66 -19.66
N GLN A 894 -7.65 -34.25 -20.52
CA GLN A 894 -7.53 -33.20 -21.56
C GLN A 894 -6.98 -33.64 -22.93
N GLU A 895 -6.50 -34.88 -23.11
CA GLU A 895 -6.06 -35.42 -24.42
C GLU A 895 -5.05 -34.49 -25.15
N GLY A 896 -4.14 -33.88 -24.38
CA GLY A 896 -3.18 -32.89 -24.89
C GLY A 896 -3.70 -31.45 -24.98
N ASN A 897 -4.96 -31.16 -24.62
CA ASN A 897 -5.40 -29.79 -24.38
C ASN A 897 -4.86 -29.30 -23.03
N ILE A 898 -4.63 -28.00 -22.94
CA ILE A 898 -4.25 -27.30 -21.71
C ILE A 898 -4.96 -25.94 -21.66
N THR A 899 -5.29 -25.49 -20.45
CA THR A 899 -5.79 -24.13 -20.21
C THR A 899 -4.70 -23.35 -19.47
N ILE A 900 -4.22 -22.25 -20.05
CA ILE A 900 -3.26 -21.38 -19.40
C ILE A 900 -4.01 -20.19 -18.80
N THR A 901 -3.91 -20.06 -17.48
CA THR A 901 -4.44 -18.92 -16.72
C THR A 901 -3.30 -17.98 -16.34
N ALA A 902 -3.48 -16.69 -16.58
CA ALA A 902 -2.54 -15.66 -16.14
C ALA A 902 -3.20 -14.70 -15.14
N TYR A 903 -2.50 -14.48 -14.02
CA TYR A 903 -2.83 -13.45 -13.04
C TYR A 903 -2.05 -12.18 -13.32
N LEU A 904 -2.79 -11.09 -13.47
CA LEU A 904 -2.32 -9.80 -13.92
C LEU A 904 -2.62 -8.73 -12.88
N GLY A 905 -1.75 -7.72 -12.80
CA GLY A 905 -2.00 -6.52 -11.99
C GLY A 905 -3.19 -5.71 -12.50
N LEU A 906 -3.78 -4.94 -11.59
CA LEU A 906 -4.88 -4.03 -11.90
C LEU A 906 -4.37 -2.80 -12.64
N ILE A 907 -4.64 -2.75 -13.95
CA ILE A 907 -4.20 -1.68 -14.85
C ILE A 907 -5.35 -1.39 -15.82
N LEU A 908 -5.78 -0.13 -15.89
CA LEU A 908 -6.80 0.33 -16.84
C LEU A 908 -6.19 0.63 -18.23
N ASN A 909 -7.05 0.89 -19.22
CA ASN A 909 -6.64 1.37 -20.55
C ASN A 909 -6.21 2.85 -20.50
N THR A 910 -5.15 3.13 -19.74
CA THR A 910 -4.71 4.46 -19.30
C THR A 910 -4.23 5.40 -20.42
N ASN A 911 -4.04 4.88 -21.64
CA ASN A 911 -3.64 5.63 -22.83
C ASN A 911 -4.79 5.76 -23.86
N GLY A 912 -6.03 5.65 -23.37
CA GLY A 912 -7.26 5.70 -24.15
C GLY A 912 -7.63 4.36 -24.81
N ASN A 913 -8.90 4.26 -25.22
CA ASN A 913 -9.46 3.04 -25.82
C ASN A 913 -8.82 2.64 -27.17
N ASP A 914 -8.12 3.56 -27.84
CA ASP A 914 -7.40 3.28 -29.10
C ASP A 914 -6.09 2.50 -28.88
N ARG A 915 -5.61 2.42 -27.64
CA ARG A 915 -4.41 1.69 -27.24
C ARG A 915 -4.69 0.84 -25.99
N PRO A 916 -5.52 -0.21 -26.12
CA PRO A 916 -5.86 -1.05 -24.99
C PRO A 916 -4.65 -1.86 -24.51
N THR A 917 -4.65 -2.22 -23.24
CA THR A 917 -3.62 -3.08 -22.67
C THR A 917 -3.77 -4.50 -23.19
N ALA A 918 -2.68 -5.06 -23.71
CA ALA A 918 -2.69 -6.37 -24.36
C ALA A 918 -1.34 -7.09 -24.26
N PHE A 919 -1.41 -8.41 -24.13
CA PHE A 919 -0.27 -9.32 -24.20
C PHE A 919 -0.64 -10.52 -25.08
N ALA A 920 0.35 -11.30 -25.50
CA ALA A 920 0.12 -12.57 -26.15
C ALA A 920 0.83 -13.71 -25.42
N LEU A 921 0.20 -14.89 -25.45
CA LEU A 921 0.80 -16.15 -25.02
C LEU A 921 1.04 -17.04 -26.23
N GLN A 922 2.16 -17.76 -26.22
CA GLN A 922 2.54 -18.69 -27.26
C GLN A 922 3.14 -19.94 -26.64
N VAL A 923 2.65 -21.12 -27.03
CA VAL A 923 3.26 -22.41 -26.68
C VAL A 923 4.09 -22.91 -27.86
N ASP A 924 5.37 -23.19 -27.60
CA ASP A 924 6.36 -23.62 -28.58
C ASP A 924 6.40 -22.72 -29.83
N ASP A 925 6.39 -23.31 -31.02
CA ASP A 925 6.31 -22.63 -32.32
C ASP A 925 4.86 -22.43 -32.79
N GLY A 926 3.88 -22.55 -31.89
CA GLY A 926 2.45 -22.32 -32.19
C GLY A 926 2.14 -20.85 -32.51
N GLU A 927 0.91 -20.58 -32.95
CA GLU A 927 0.47 -19.20 -33.19
C GLU A 927 0.26 -18.46 -31.85
N PRO A 928 0.83 -17.25 -31.65
CA PRO A 928 0.57 -16.45 -30.46
C PRO A 928 -0.91 -16.06 -30.36
N GLN A 929 -1.53 -16.32 -29.20
CA GLN A 929 -2.89 -15.89 -28.87
C GLN A 929 -2.84 -14.57 -28.12
N THR A 930 -3.50 -13.54 -28.66
CA THR A 930 -3.51 -12.19 -28.09
C THR A 930 -4.72 -11.99 -27.18
N GLU A 931 -4.48 -11.46 -25.99
CA GLU A 931 -5.48 -11.14 -24.99
C GLU A 931 -5.58 -9.62 -24.77
N TYR A 932 -6.76 -9.07 -25.00
CA TYR A 932 -7.15 -7.71 -24.65
C TYR A 932 -8.01 -7.78 -23.39
N TYR A 933 -7.35 -7.83 -22.24
CA TYR A 933 -7.96 -8.29 -20.99
C TYR A 933 -8.71 -7.21 -20.21
N VAL A 934 -8.58 -5.94 -20.60
CA VAL A 934 -9.37 -4.83 -20.08
C VAL A 934 -10.38 -4.43 -21.16
N PRO A 935 -11.66 -4.81 -21.00
CA PRO A 935 -12.70 -4.41 -21.94
C PRO A 935 -12.79 -2.88 -22.07
N SER A 936 -13.16 -2.39 -23.25
CA SER A 936 -13.52 -0.97 -23.39
C SER A 936 -14.78 -0.70 -22.58
N ALA A 937 -14.75 0.37 -21.78
CA ALA A 937 -15.90 0.89 -21.06
C ALA A 937 -16.41 2.18 -21.71
N SER A 938 -17.63 2.59 -21.35
CA SER A 938 -18.13 3.91 -21.78
C SER A 938 -17.27 5.00 -21.13
N PRO A 939 -17.09 6.16 -21.78
CA PRO A 939 -16.33 7.26 -21.21
C PRO A 939 -16.79 7.59 -19.78
N GLY A 940 -15.87 7.65 -18.82
CA GLY A 940 -16.17 7.89 -17.40
C GLY A 940 -16.76 6.72 -16.62
N THR A 941 -16.69 5.50 -17.15
CA THR A 941 -17.13 4.27 -16.48
C THR A 941 -16.03 3.22 -16.50
N GLN A 942 -16.13 2.24 -15.59
CA GLN A 942 -15.22 1.10 -15.52
C GLN A 942 -15.88 -0.15 -16.13
N PRO A 943 -15.09 -1.17 -16.54
CA PRO A 943 -15.65 -2.45 -17.00
C PRO A 943 -16.57 -3.07 -15.94
N PRO A 944 -17.65 -3.80 -16.32
CA PRO A 944 -18.57 -4.42 -15.37
C PRO A 944 -17.91 -5.36 -14.34
N GLU A 945 -16.77 -5.94 -14.70
CA GLU A 945 -15.99 -6.85 -13.85
C GLU A 945 -15.03 -6.13 -12.89
N TRP A 946 -14.84 -4.82 -13.03
CA TRP A 946 -13.80 -4.06 -12.33
C TRP A 946 -13.95 -4.14 -10.81
N ASP A 947 -15.16 -3.97 -10.27
CA ASP A 947 -15.47 -4.13 -8.84
C ASP A 947 -14.96 -5.46 -8.28
N ASN A 948 -15.15 -6.56 -9.02
CA ASN A 948 -14.68 -7.87 -8.59
C ASN A 948 -13.16 -7.98 -8.67
N TRP A 949 -12.53 -7.37 -9.68
CA TRP A 949 -11.07 -7.37 -9.84
C TRP A 949 -10.37 -6.55 -8.76
N VAL A 950 -10.88 -5.35 -8.42
CA VAL A 950 -10.31 -4.52 -7.35
C VAL A 950 -10.45 -5.19 -5.99
N ALA A 951 -11.60 -5.82 -5.71
CA ALA A 951 -11.82 -6.58 -4.48
C ALA A 951 -10.92 -7.82 -4.35
N GLN A 952 -10.44 -8.37 -5.46
CA GLN A 952 -9.56 -9.56 -5.52
C GLN A 952 -8.08 -9.22 -5.80
N ASN A 953 -7.78 -7.94 -5.99
CA ASN A 953 -6.49 -7.40 -6.39
C ASN A 953 -5.81 -8.14 -7.56
N THR A 954 -6.59 -8.57 -8.56
CA THR A 954 -6.08 -9.26 -9.75
C THR A 954 -7.06 -9.20 -10.92
N ILE A 955 -6.52 -9.16 -12.14
CA ILE A 955 -7.25 -9.56 -13.35
C ILE A 955 -6.85 -10.99 -13.68
N THR A 956 -7.80 -11.81 -14.13
CA THR A 956 -7.56 -13.20 -14.54
C THR A 956 -7.92 -13.38 -16.00
N THR A 957 -7.03 -14.00 -16.77
CA THR A 957 -7.25 -14.34 -18.19
C THR A 957 -7.04 -15.82 -18.41
N GLN A 958 -7.74 -16.40 -19.39
CA GLN A 958 -7.64 -17.82 -19.72
C GLN A 958 -7.51 -18.01 -21.24
N THR A 959 -6.52 -18.81 -21.64
CA THR A 959 -6.22 -19.15 -23.04
C THR A 959 -6.09 -20.66 -23.19
N ASN A 960 -6.49 -21.19 -24.34
CA ASN A 960 -6.50 -22.64 -24.57
C ASN A 960 -5.46 -23.00 -25.63
N PHE A 961 -4.60 -23.97 -25.30
CA PHE A 961 -3.57 -24.49 -26.21
C PHE A 961 -3.62 -26.01 -26.28
N THR A 962 -2.86 -26.55 -27.22
CA THR A 962 -2.55 -27.99 -27.26
C THR A 962 -1.08 -28.17 -26.93
N ALA A 963 -0.79 -28.93 -25.89
CA ALA A 963 0.53 -29.39 -25.51
C ALA A 963 0.44 -30.89 -25.20
N TRP A 964 1.10 -31.71 -26.02
CA TRP A 964 1.17 -33.17 -25.78
C TRP A 964 2.10 -33.48 -24.60
N PRO A 965 2.14 -34.71 -24.06
CA PRO A 965 3.13 -35.05 -23.04
C PRO A 965 4.57 -34.82 -23.55
N GLY A 966 5.37 -34.06 -22.82
CA GLY A 966 6.72 -33.66 -23.20
C GLY A 966 7.19 -32.34 -22.61
N ALA A 967 8.36 -31.89 -23.08
CA ALA A 967 8.92 -30.59 -22.75
C ALA A 967 8.37 -29.52 -23.70
N HIS A 968 8.01 -28.37 -23.14
CA HIS A 968 7.41 -27.23 -23.83
C HIS A 968 8.00 -25.92 -23.33
N THR A 969 7.85 -24.87 -24.14
CA THR A 969 8.13 -23.49 -23.73
C THR A 969 6.89 -22.64 -23.89
N LEU A 970 6.46 -21.99 -22.80
CA LEU A 970 5.49 -20.90 -22.85
C LEU A 970 6.23 -19.57 -23.02
N THR A 971 5.79 -18.75 -23.97
CA THR A 971 6.32 -17.41 -24.21
C THR A 971 5.23 -16.36 -23.98
N ALA A 972 5.47 -15.42 -23.06
CA ALA A 972 4.65 -14.23 -22.85
C ALA A 972 5.26 -13.03 -23.59
N ILE A 973 4.45 -12.35 -24.42
CA ILE A 973 4.91 -11.31 -25.36
C ILE A 973 4.09 -10.03 -25.14
N ILE A 974 4.76 -8.89 -24.98
CA ILE A 974 4.08 -7.58 -24.85
C ILE A 974 3.73 -7.03 -26.23
N LEU A 975 2.53 -6.44 -26.37
CA LEU A 975 2.04 -5.93 -27.64
C LEU A 975 1.91 -4.40 -27.69
N LEU A 976 1.17 -3.80 -26.75
CA LEU A 976 0.72 -2.41 -26.87
C LEU A 976 1.16 -1.54 -25.69
N GLU A 977 0.37 -1.52 -24.62
CA GLU A 977 0.63 -0.69 -23.46
C GLU A 977 1.67 -1.31 -22.52
N LYS A 978 2.62 -0.47 -22.12
CA LYS A 978 3.81 -0.88 -21.35
C LYS A 978 3.64 -0.68 -19.85
N ASN A 979 2.39 -0.57 -19.39
CA ASN A 979 2.04 -0.70 -17.98
C ASN A 979 1.49 -2.10 -17.66
N HIS A 980 1.59 -3.05 -18.61
CA HIS A 980 1.20 -4.43 -18.37
C HIS A 980 1.98 -5.03 -17.20
N LEU A 981 1.32 -5.85 -16.41
CA LEU A 981 1.92 -6.43 -15.22
C LEU A 981 1.45 -7.87 -15.04
N LEU A 982 2.39 -8.81 -15.16
CA LEU A 982 2.15 -10.24 -15.04
C LEU A 982 2.71 -10.72 -13.70
N MET A 983 1.92 -11.41 -12.88
CA MET A 983 2.35 -11.88 -11.56
C MET A 983 2.61 -13.38 -11.53
N GLN A 984 1.72 -14.16 -12.14
CA GLN A 984 1.77 -15.61 -12.10
C GLN A 984 1.09 -16.21 -13.31
N ILE A 985 1.59 -17.35 -13.78
CA ILE A 985 0.99 -18.14 -14.84
C ILE A 985 0.83 -19.57 -14.35
N PHE A 986 -0.33 -20.18 -14.60
CA PHE A 986 -0.49 -21.61 -14.37
C PHE A 986 -1.22 -22.30 -15.51
N THR A 987 -0.73 -23.49 -15.84
CA THR A 987 -1.23 -24.37 -16.89
C THR A 987 -2.00 -25.49 -16.23
N ASP A 988 -3.32 -25.51 -16.45
CA ASP A 988 -4.20 -26.60 -16.05
C ASP A 988 -4.16 -27.72 -17.09
N THR A 989 -3.75 -28.91 -16.64
CA THR A 989 -3.76 -30.14 -17.44
C THR A 989 -4.89 -31.09 -16.97
N GLY A 990 -5.86 -30.58 -16.23
CA GLY A 990 -7.06 -31.29 -15.74
C GLY A 990 -7.17 -31.38 -14.22
N GLY A 991 -6.21 -30.81 -13.47
CA GLY A 991 -6.13 -30.92 -12.01
C GLY A 991 -6.23 -29.61 -11.24
N LEU A 992 -6.48 -28.48 -11.91
CA LEU A 992 -6.64 -27.18 -11.24
C LEU A 992 -7.86 -27.19 -10.28
N LEU A 993 -7.62 -26.82 -9.03
CA LEU A 993 -8.61 -26.68 -7.96
C LEU A 993 -8.84 -25.19 -7.64
N PRO A 994 -10.03 -24.81 -7.15
CA PRO A 994 -10.28 -23.42 -6.75
C PRO A 994 -9.45 -22.99 -5.53
N SER A 995 -8.81 -21.84 -5.61
CA SER A 995 -8.16 -21.13 -4.50
C SER A 995 -8.12 -19.63 -4.78
N TYR A 996 -7.83 -18.84 -3.75
CA TYR A 996 -7.83 -17.37 -3.87
C TYR A 996 -6.56 -16.85 -4.56
N LEU A 997 -5.42 -17.39 -4.15
CA LEU A 997 -4.07 -17.01 -4.59
C LEU A 997 -3.57 -17.87 -5.77
N GLY A 998 -4.35 -18.84 -6.21
CA GLY A 998 -3.92 -19.83 -7.20
C GLY A 998 -3.11 -20.97 -6.59
N PRO A 999 -2.64 -21.92 -7.41
CA PRO A 999 -1.80 -23.04 -6.97
C PRO A 999 -0.40 -22.55 -6.58
N PRO A 1000 0.26 -23.17 -5.58
CA PRO A 1000 1.66 -22.91 -5.26
C PRO A 1000 2.55 -23.21 -6.46
N GLU A 1001 3.72 -22.60 -6.50
CA GLU A 1001 4.68 -22.81 -7.58
C GLU A 1001 5.08 -24.29 -7.69
N SER A 1002 5.10 -24.82 -8.91
CA SER A 1002 5.46 -26.20 -9.19
C SER A 1002 6.94 -26.44 -8.96
N ILE A 1003 7.32 -27.70 -8.74
CA ILE A 1003 8.74 -28.07 -8.59
C ILE A 1003 9.49 -27.78 -9.89
N ARG A 1004 10.64 -27.10 -9.74
CA ARG A 1004 11.61 -26.86 -10.82
C ARG A 1004 12.74 -27.89 -10.74
N VAL A 1005 13.01 -28.59 -11.84
CA VAL A 1005 14.05 -29.64 -11.95
C VAL A 1005 15.29 -29.20 -12.71
#